data_AF-A0A812PKX3-F1
#
_entry.id   AF-A0A812PKX3-F1
#
_cell.length_a   1.000
_cell.length_b   1.000
_cell.length_c   1.000
_cell.angle_alpha   90.00
_cell.angle_beta   90.00
_cell.angle_gamma   90.00
#
_symmetry.space_group_name_H-M   'P 1'
#
loop_
_entity.id
_entity.type
_entity.pdbx_description
1 polymer ?
#
loop_
_entity_poly.entity_id
_entity_poly.type
_entity_poly.pdbx_seq_one_letter_code
_entity_poly.pdbx_strand_id
1 'polypeptide(L)'
;MSSTSHRVRGGSRRAALACTLVATVGLALSASASAQDLVPQNDKLYFQAETVDTAAPVKALHKVRAIAAEPQRFVLQLDGPMSPARREALIEAGVVIGSYVPANAFIVDLSGADLASVEAMGFVRFVDEFRPSWKLSPQVLAGREYTSEDRKLLDMAGRVLVNVTLFENVNVADAERKLVQMPGVEFKFTEVIGGQSVVTLEMDRAKVADLAAHSAVQFVEDAPDVDYRNSTTRWIIQTNQVNNTPVYDAGIHGEGQIIGVLDGGVDSNHCSFSDTQPIGPSHRKIVAYNNSFSTSSHGTHVAGTAAGDSGTNNDLRGIAYGAKMAVNTIPSFTESGILQRLNLHHSQGARIHTNSWGDDGTTAYNSLARGFDVFLRNNEDDVVLLAVTNGSVLRNPENAKNLIAVGATQDTPSQASHCTAGIGPTADGRRKPEIYAPGCSTISANDDTACSTTSLTGTSMACPAVAGAAALVRQYYMDGFYPSGMENSLDAFTPSGPLVKATLLNSTRDMTGIGGFPSNLEGWGRTTLDDALFFPGDSRRLVVVDDVRNADGLTTGESVDYGLNVDGSGEPLRITMAFYDVPGASGASNPVVNNVDLVAISPSGTTYRGNNFSGGQSAPNGSADAINSVEQILVNNPEQGGWTVRIVGTAVNSGTQGYAIAASGAVSDGPTALSVNLDMAAPEIIAPGSSTELTIRVNPGDDMLVGGSTKLQLSIANGSFIEIGTTQISENVFRGTIPPVDCGDDPRFFLQAEGVTTGTVFFPPAGAADPLQIGVGEFAIELMDNFETDTGWTVSNDPSLTAGGWARGLPLGGGDRSDPATDSDGSGQCFLTDPNDGDTDVDGGPTILTSPAFDFSGSLDAQISYDRYYGNSDISDTFAVEISDGGPWVTVENVNPNGASTWTTRTINVADFVSLTSTVRIRFVASDSPNNSVFEAGVDNVVASGFSCESAAACLGDCDANGVVNFEDLVAMLFVFGSDDNGMCNADQTGRVDFDDLVTALFLFGPCPK
;
A
#
# COMPACT_ATOMS: atom_id res chain seq x y z
N MET A 1 -73.42 13.83 -21.63
CA MET A 1 -74.82 14.30 -21.52
C MET A 1 -75.00 14.82 -20.09
N SER A 2 -75.66 15.93 -19.77
CA SER A 2 -76.19 17.09 -20.53
C SER A 2 -76.67 18.11 -19.47
N SER A 3 -76.59 19.44 -19.52
CA SER A 3 -76.06 20.52 -20.40
C SER A 3 -76.05 21.81 -19.52
N THR A 4 -75.67 23.06 -19.82
CA THR A 4 -75.20 23.95 -20.94
C THR A 4 -74.77 25.27 -20.24
N SER A 5 -74.02 26.26 -20.73
CA SER A 5 -73.14 26.57 -21.88
C SER A 5 -72.50 27.97 -21.60
N HIS A 6 -71.71 28.71 -22.40
CA HIS A 6 -71.16 28.54 -23.76
C HIS A 6 -69.90 29.44 -23.96
N ARG A 7 -69.04 29.09 -24.94
CA ARG A 7 -68.16 29.96 -25.78
C ARG A 7 -67.19 31.03 -25.19
N VAL A 8 -65.89 30.71 -25.37
CA VAL A 8 -64.92 31.40 -26.28
C VAL A 8 -64.01 32.56 -25.79
N ARG A 9 -62.69 32.33 -26.04
CA ARG A 9 -61.54 33.26 -26.23
C ARG A 9 -61.01 34.11 -25.07
N GLY A 10 -59.70 33.95 -24.83
CA GLY A 10 -58.78 35.08 -24.67
C GLY A 10 -57.95 35.10 -23.38
N GLY A 11 -56.63 35.19 -23.55
CA GLY A 11 -55.74 35.79 -22.54
C GLY A 11 -55.21 34.89 -21.42
N SER A 12 -53.89 34.98 -21.26
CA SER A 12 -53.10 34.62 -20.08
C SER A 12 -53.81 34.83 -18.72
N ARG A 13 -54.05 33.75 -17.97
CA ARG A 13 -54.43 33.85 -16.56
C ARG A 13 -53.21 33.93 -15.65
N ARG A 14 -52.75 35.15 -15.40
CA ARG A 14 -52.30 35.49 -14.04
C ARG A 14 -53.53 35.37 -13.13
N ALA A 15 -53.47 34.56 -12.09
CA ALA A 15 -54.55 34.45 -11.11
C ALA A 15 -54.29 35.43 -9.96
N ALA A 16 -55.17 36.41 -9.79
CA ALA A 16 -55.19 37.29 -8.62
C ALA A 16 -56.64 37.67 -8.32
N LEU A 17 -57.08 37.43 -7.08
CA LEU A 17 -58.30 38.01 -6.54
C LEU A 17 -58.00 38.63 -5.17
N ALA A 18 -57.91 39.95 -5.18
CA ALA A 18 -57.85 40.80 -3.98
C ALA A 18 -59.24 40.89 -3.32
N CYS A 19 -59.42 41.41 -2.11
CA CYS A 19 -58.57 41.56 -0.91
C CYS A 19 -59.45 42.24 0.15
N THR A 20 -59.45 41.76 1.39
CA THR A 20 -59.99 42.52 2.53
C THR A 20 -59.08 42.32 3.74
N LEU A 21 -58.71 43.40 4.41
CA LEU A 21 -57.72 43.40 5.49
C LEU A 21 -58.26 42.78 6.78
N VAL A 22 -57.49 41.86 7.35
CA VAL A 22 -57.18 41.82 8.79
C VAL A 22 -55.66 41.78 8.89
N ALA A 23 -55.06 42.76 9.58
CA ALA A 23 -53.62 42.87 9.69
C ALA A 23 -53.12 42.27 11.00
N THR A 24 -52.56 41.06 10.96
CA THR A 24 -51.75 40.50 12.04
C THR A 24 -50.27 40.86 11.84
N VAL A 25 -49.65 41.41 12.87
CA VAL A 25 -48.22 41.74 12.88
C VAL A 25 -47.41 40.46 12.94
N GLY A 26 -46.43 40.30 12.05
CA GLY A 26 -45.48 39.19 12.11
C GLY A 26 -44.38 39.44 13.14
N LEU A 27 -44.00 38.39 13.87
CA LEU A 27 -42.60 38.19 14.27
C LEU A 27 -42.07 36.97 13.53
N ALA A 28 -40.80 37.05 13.11
CA ALA A 28 -40.13 35.95 12.41
C ALA A 28 -39.45 35.01 13.41
N LEU A 29 -39.36 33.74 13.02
CA LEU A 29 -38.35 32.79 13.52
C LEU A 29 -37.68 32.10 12.33
N SER A 30 -37.20 32.94 11.40
CA SER A 30 -36.26 32.55 10.36
C SER A 30 -34.84 32.59 10.93
N ALA A 31 -34.29 31.43 11.24
CA ALA A 31 -32.90 31.28 11.67
C ALA A 31 -32.30 30.00 11.08
N SER A 32 -32.12 29.97 9.76
CA SER A 32 -31.08 29.14 9.16
C SER A 32 -29.73 29.69 9.65
N ALA A 33 -29.11 28.99 10.60
CA ALA A 33 -27.80 29.38 11.12
C ALA A 33 -26.80 29.53 9.97
N SER A 34 -26.02 30.61 10.02
CA SER A 34 -24.99 30.85 9.01
C SER A 34 -23.73 30.05 9.33
N ALA A 35 -22.83 29.87 8.36
CA ALA A 35 -21.54 29.22 8.61
C ALA A 35 -20.65 29.96 9.64
N GLN A 36 -21.04 31.16 10.11
CA GLN A 36 -20.36 31.88 11.20
C GLN A 36 -20.85 31.49 12.61
N ASP A 37 -21.98 30.78 12.73
CA ASP A 37 -22.56 30.38 14.02
C ASP A 37 -21.95 29.08 14.60
N LEU A 38 -21.01 28.45 13.88
CA LEU A 38 -20.35 27.18 14.26
C LEU A 38 -19.25 27.32 15.33
N VAL A 39 -18.93 28.53 15.78
CA VAL A 39 -18.03 28.76 16.92
C VAL A 39 -18.87 29.06 18.16
N PRO A 40 -18.87 28.20 19.20
CA PRO A 40 -19.63 28.44 20.43
C PRO A 40 -19.24 29.76 21.09
N GLN A 41 -20.21 30.64 21.27
CA GLN A 41 -19.98 31.99 21.79
C GLN A 41 -19.91 31.96 23.33
N ASN A 42 -18.91 32.61 23.92
CA ASN A 42 -18.64 32.60 25.37
C ASN A 42 -19.73 33.29 26.22
N ASP A 43 -20.80 33.79 25.60
CA ASP A 43 -21.99 34.39 26.21
C ASP A 43 -23.27 33.57 25.95
N LYS A 44 -23.14 32.30 25.54
CA LYS A 44 -24.24 31.37 25.31
C LYS A 44 -23.95 29.97 25.86
N LEU A 45 -25.02 29.21 26.08
CA LEU A 45 -25.02 27.76 26.24
C LEU A 45 -25.96 27.13 25.20
N TYR A 46 -25.62 25.96 24.70
CA TYR A 46 -26.31 25.31 23.60
C TYR A 46 -26.79 23.92 24.03
N PHE A 47 -28.10 23.78 24.29
CA PHE A 47 -28.75 22.50 24.56
C PHE A 47 -29.70 22.15 23.39
N GLN A 48 -29.99 20.86 23.18
CA GLN A 48 -30.91 20.45 22.10
C GLN A 48 -32.30 21.13 22.22
N ALA A 49 -32.75 21.43 23.43
CA ALA A 49 -34.06 22.05 23.68
C ALA A 49 -34.08 23.60 23.61
N GLU A 50 -32.98 24.29 23.91
CA GLU A 50 -32.87 25.76 23.82
C GLU A 50 -31.41 26.23 23.76
N THR A 51 -31.17 27.36 23.09
CA THR A 51 -29.94 28.16 23.29
C THR A 51 -30.20 29.17 24.40
N VAL A 52 -29.37 29.17 25.44
CA VAL A 52 -29.50 30.03 26.62
C VAL A 52 -28.52 31.19 26.51
N ASP A 53 -29.00 32.42 26.69
CA ASP A 53 -28.19 33.62 26.83
C ASP A 53 -27.53 33.68 28.22
N THR A 54 -26.20 33.80 28.25
CA THR A 54 -25.36 33.94 29.46
C THR A 54 -24.55 35.25 29.45
N ALA A 55 -25.06 36.30 28.80
CA ALA A 55 -24.57 37.67 28.92
C ALA A 55 -24.79 38.24 30.34
N ALA A 56 -25.78 37.72 31.08
CA ALA A 56 -25.98 38.03 32.49
C ALA A 56 -25.08 37.16 33.40
N PRO A 57 -24.37 37.75 34.39
CA PRO A 57 -23.53 36.99 35.31
C PRO A 57 -24.34 36.12 36.29
N VAL A 58 -23.65 35.13 36.87
CA VAL A 58 -24.04 34.19 37.94
C VAL A 58 -25.49 34.31 38.42
N LYS A 59 -26.30 33.35 38.00
CA LYS A 59 -27.74 33.27 38.27
C LYS A 59 -28.00 32.08 39.19
N ALA A 60 -29.19 32.02 39.78
CA ALA A 60 -29.78 30.83 40.39
C ALA A 60 -29.00 30.04 41.49
N LEU A 61 -27.80 30.45 41.95
CA LEU A 61 -27.13 29.82 43.10
C LEU A 61 -28.03 29.78 44.35
N HIS A 62 -28.87 30.81 44.54
CA HIS A 62 -29.90 30.87 45.58
C HIS A 62 -30.98 29.77 45.51
N LYS A 63 -31.03 28.97 44.44
CA LYS A 63 -31.91 27.79 44.34
C LYS A 63 -31.30 26.54 44.99
N VAL A 64 -29.97 26.47 45.10
CA VAL A 64 -29.27 25.32 45.69
C VAL A 64 -29.68 25.20 47.16
N ARG A 65 -30.09 24.00 47.58
CA ARG A 65 -30.51 23.73 48.95
C ARG A 65 -29.31 23.22 49.75
N ALA A 66 -29.01 23.90 50.85
CA ALA A 66 -27.89 23.56 51.74
C ALA A 66 -28.00 22.17 52.43
N ILE A 67 -29.16 21.50 52.31
CA ILE A 67 -29.34 20.08 52.67
C ILE A 67 -30.22 19.44 51.60
N ALA A 68 -29.68 18.47 50.86
CA ALA A 68 -30.39 17.63 49.91
C ALA A 68 -30.00 16.16 50.10
N ALA A 69 -30.95 15.25 49.88
CA ALA A 69 -30.72 13.80 49.97
C ALA A 69 -30.27 13.17 48.64
N GLU A 70 -30.23 13.96 47.56
CA GLU A 70 -29.91 13.57 46.19
C GLU A 70 -29.00 14.66 45.57
N PRO A 71 -28.17 14.34 44.56
CA PRO A 71 -27.36 15.30 43.81
C PRO A 71 -28.17 16.47 43.23
N GLN A 72 -27.67 17.70 43.38
CA GLN A 72 -28.29 18.91 42.84
C GLN A 72 -27.50 19.39 41.62
N ARG A 73 -28.00 19.01 40.44
CA ARG A 73 -27.32 19.25 39.15
C ARG A 73 -27.54 20.67 38.65
N PHE A 74 -26.45 21.36 38.34
CA PHE A 74 -26.42 22.71 37.78
C PHE A 74 -25.51 22.73 36.54
N VAL A 75 -25.64 23.75 35.69
CA VAL A 75 -24.67 24.07 34.65
C VAL A 75 -23.87 25.27 35.12
N LEU A 76 -22.55 25.16 35.12
CA LEU A 76 -21.61 26.20 35.51
C LEU A 76 -20.71 26.53 34.32
N GLN A 77 -20.67 27.79 33.91
CA GLN A 77 -19.87 28.30 32.80
C GLN A 77 -18.75 29.20 33.30
N LEU A 78 -17.55 29.00 32.75
CA LEU A 78 -16.37 29.81 33.05
C LEU A 78 -16.23 30.98 32.07
N ASP A 79 -15.45 32.00 32.45
CA ASP A 79 -15.05 33.13 31.59
C ASP A 79 -14.11 32.73 30.42
N GLY A 80 -13.61 31.50 30.43
CA GLY A 80 -12.58 30.96 29.53
C GLY A 80 -12.14 29.55 29.99
N PRO A 81 -11.13 28.94 29.36
CA PRO A 81 -10.78 27.54 29.60
C PRO A 81 -10.54 27.14 31.06
N MET A 82 -10.82 25.86 31.36
CA MET A 82 -10.48 25.24 32.64
C MET A 82 -8.96 25.05 32.74
N SER A 83 -8.32 25.71 33.70
CA SER A 83 -6.92 25.47 34.06
C SER A 83 -6.83 24.62 35.35
N PRO A 84 -5.68 23.99 35.67
CA PRO A 84 -5.53 23.21 36.90
C PRO A 84 -5.94 23.98 38.16
N ALA A 85 -5.49 25.23 38.31
CA ALA A 85 -5.85 26.08 39.46
C ALA A 85 -7.34 26.47 39.49
N ARG A 86 -8.00 26.62 38.34
CA ARG A 86 -9.47 26.85 38.28
C ARG A 86 -10.23 25.60 38.72
N ARG A 87 -9.77 24.42 38.29
CA ARG A 87 -10.34 23.12 38.66
C ARG A 87 -10.16 22.83 40.15
N GLU A 88 -8.97 23.13 40.68
CA GLU A 88 -8.62 22.97 42.09
C GLU A 88 -9.48 23.88 42.97
N ALA A 89 -9.57 25.18 42.68
CA ALA A 89 -10.41 26.11 43.43
C ALA A 89 -11.91 25.71 43.44
N LEU A 90 -12.45 25.21 42.33
CA LEU A 90 -13.81 24.68 42.26
C LEU A 90 -13.99 23.45 43.18
N ILE A 91 -13.02 22.54 43.20
CA ILE A 91 -13.04 21.34 44.06
C ILE A 91 -12.87 21.71 45.55
N GLU A 92 -12.00 22.68 45.88
CA GLU A 92 -11.87 23.22 47.25
C GLU A 92 -13.18 23.85 47.75
N ALA A 93 -13.92 24.53 46.87
CA ALA A 93 -15.26 25.04 47.16
C ALA A 93 -16.36 23.96 47.12
N GLY A 94 -16.02 22.68 47.05
CA GLY A 94 -16.97 21.55 47.12
C GLY A 94 -17.78 21.28 45.84
N VAL A 95 -17.38 21.85 44.69
CA VAL A 95 -18.05 21.60 43.41
C VAL A 95 -17.60 20.26 42.83
N VAL A 96 -18.54 19.34 42.65
CA VAL A 96 -18.29 18.08 41.93
C VAL A 96 -18.48 18.34 40.44
N ILE A 97 -17.36 18.43 39.71
CA ILE A 97 -17.33 18.68 38.27
C ILE A 97 -17.64 17.38 37.51
N GLY A 98 -18.66 17.39 36.66
CA GLY A 98 -19.01 16.31 35.73
C GLY A 98 -18.78 16.71 34.27
N SER A 99 -19.62 16.18 33.37
CA SER A 99 -19.44 16.26 31.92
C SER A 99 -19.39 17.69 31.37
N TYR A 100 -18.55 17.91 30.35
CA TYR A 100 -18.36 19.19 29.67
C TYR A 100 -19.57 19.57 28.80
N VAL A 101 -19.82 20.88 28.68
CA VAL A 101 -20.78 21.52 27.77
C VAL A 101 -20.03 22.62 27.00
N PRO A 102 -20.22 22.78 25.68
CA PRO A 102 -19.51 23.78 24.88
C PRO A 102 -19.57 25.22 25.43
N ALA A 103 -18.59 26.03 25.02
CA ALA A 103 -18.32 27.38 25.54
C ALA A 103 -17.88 27.42 27.02
N ASN A 104 -16.92 26.57 27.41
CA ASN A 104 -16.29 26.55 28.74
C ASN A 104 -17.26 26.22 29.90
N ALA A 105 -18.26 25.38 29.65
CA ALA A 105 -19.28 25.02 30.63
C ALA A 105 -19.20 23.55 31.07
N PHE A 106 -19.78 23.26 32.23
CA PHE A 106 -19.74 21.94 32.85
C PHE A 106 -21.08 21.68 33.54
N ILE A 107 -21.59 20.45 33.45
CA ILE A 107 -22.64 19.99 34.37
C ILE A 107 -21.94 19.63 35.69
N VAL A 108 -22.39 20.23 36.78
CA VAL A 108 -21.81 20.12 38.11
C VAL A 108 -22.85 19.69 39.13
N ASP A 109 -22.42 19.13 40.26
CA ASP A 109 -23.24 19.01 41.47
C ASP A 109 -22.76 20.00 42.53
N LEU A 110 -23.71 20.77 43.06
CA LEU A 110 -23.50 21.82 44.07
C LEU A 110 -24.05 21.44 45.46
N SER A 111 -24.57 20.23 45.66
CA SER A 111 -25.14 19.79 46.95
C SER A 111 -24.17 19.85 48.14
N GLY A 112 -22.85 19.85 47.89
CA GLY A 112 -21.81 20.00 48.91
C GLY A 112 -20.99 21.30 48.81
N ALA A 113 -21.36 22.23 47.93
CA ALA A 113 -20.52 23.37 47.58
C ALA A 113 -20.70 24.59 48.50
N ASP A 114 -19.61 25.29 48.82
CA ASP A 114 -19.69 26.64 49.38
C ASP A 114 -20.05 27.64 48.28
N LEU A 115 -21.34 27.92 48.19
CA LEU A 115 -21.93 28.81 47.19
C LEU A 115 -21.37 30.24 47.27
N ALA A 116 -20.94 30.69 48.45
CA ALA A 116 -20.35 32.03 48.60
C ALA A 116 -18.92 32.08 48.02
N SER A 117 -18.14 31.00 48.18
CA SER A 117 -16.85 30.85 47.49
C SER A 117 -17.03 30.71 45.97
N VAL A 118 -18.03 29.95 45.49
CA VAL A 118 -18.33 29.82 44.05
C VAL A 118 -18.78 31.17 43.44
N GLU A 119 -19.61 31.95 44.13
CA GLU A 119 -20.03 33.29 43.69
C GLU A 119 -18.86 34.31 43.71
N ALA A 120 -17.88 34.13 44.60
CA ALA A 120 -16.69 34.97 44.68
C ALA A 120 -15.60 34.63 43.64
N MET A 121 -15.68 33.49 42.94
CA MET A 121 -14.75 33.14 41.88
C MET A 121 -15.01 33.99 40.63
N GLY A 122 -14.21 35.05 40.44
CA GLY A 122 -14.33 35.95 39.28
C GLY A 122 -14.15 35.32 37.90
N PHE A 123 -13.77 34.03 37.83
CA PHE A 123 -13.73 33.24 36.59
C PHE A 123 -14.98 32.37 36.36
N VAL A 124 -15.89 32.26 37.34
CA VAL A 124 -17.20 31.62 37.20
C VAL A 124 -18.18 32.67 36.67
N ARG A 125 -18.54 32.54 35.40
CA ARG A 125 -19.32 33.53 34.66
C ARG A 125 -20.82 33.38 34.90
N PHE A 126 -21.34 32.16 34.77
CA PHE A 126 -22.78 31.88 34.78
C PHE A 126 -23.06 30.55 35.49
N VAL A 127 -24.22 30.49 36.15
CA VAL A 127 -24.77 29.28 36.78
C VAL A 127 -26.28 29.25 36.53
N ASP A 128 -26.88 28.10 36.19
CA ASP A 128 -28.32 27.83 36.36
C ASP A 128 -28.58 26.35 36.62
N GLU A 129 -29.74 26.05 37.17
CA GLU A 129 -30.26 24.71 37.46
C GLU A 129 -30.32 23.86 36.18
N PHE A 130 -29.83 22.61 36.22
CA PHE A 130 -29.86 21.72 35.05
C PHE A 130 -31.29 21.23 34.79
N ARG A 131 -32.01 21.98 33.96
CA ARG A 131 -33.47 21.90 33.81
C ARG A 131 -33.92 20.53 33.29
N PRO A 132 -35.08 20.00 33.73
CA PRO A 132 -35.66 18.78 33.14
C PRO A 132 -35.85 18.85 31.62
N SER A 133 -36.09 20.04 31.07
CA SER A 133 -36.16 20.27 29.61
C SER A 133 -34.85 20.05 28.86
N TRP A 134 -33.69 20.16 29.52
CA TRP A 134 -32.38 19.90 28.92
C TRP A 134 -31.98 18.42 28.95
N LYS A 135 -32.67 17.63 29.77
CA LYS A 135 -32.49 16.17 29.88
C LYS A 135 -33.23 15.37 28.79
N LEU A 136 -34.00 16.02 27.93
CA LEU A 136 -34.85 15.36 26.94
C LEU A 136 -34.45 15.82 25.54
N SER A 137 -34.18 14.89 24.63
CA SER A 137 -34.10 15.24 23.21
C SER A 137 -35.47 15.73 22.72
N PRO A 138 -35.56 16.84 21.96
CA PRO A 138 -36.83 17.27 21.37
C PRO A 138 -37.49 16.21 20.49
N GLN A 139 -36.68 15.32 19.88
CA GLN A 139 -37.17 14.29 18.96
C GLN A 139 -37.95 13.19 19.65
N VAL A 140 -37.55 12.76 20.87
CA VAL A 140 -38.26 11.67 21.59
C VAL A 140 -39.68 12.09 22.01
N LEU A 141 -39.87 13.39 22.28
CA LEU A 141 -41.16 13.99 22.65
C LEU A 141 -42.04 14.30 21.42
N ALA A 142 -41.44 14.72 20.31
CA ALA A 142 -42.16 15.00 19.07
C ALA A 142 -42.61 13.71 18.35
N GLY A 143 -41.87 12.62 18.53
CA GLY A 143 -41.99 11.42 17.71
C GLY A 143 -41.27 11.57 16.35
N ARG A 144 -41.07 10.44 15.68
CA ARG A 144 -40.55 10.33 14.31
C ARG A 144 -41.26 9.17 13.61
N GLU A 145 -41.20 9.15 12.28
CA GLU A 145 -41.53 7.93 11.55
C GLU A 145 -40.46 6.86 11.84
N TYR A 146 -40.90 5.59 11.89
CA TYR A 146 -40.02 4.45 12.16
C TYR A 146 -40.00 3.47 10.99
N THR A 147 -38.82 2.92 10.72
CA THR A 147 -38.56 2.11 9.53
C THR A 147 -38.52 0.62 9.85
N SER A 148 -37.97 0.21 10.99
CA SER A 148 -37.97 -1.19 11.42
C SER A 148 -39.35 -1.64 11.91
N GLU A 149 -39.76 -2.87 11.58
CA GLU A 149 -41.15 -3.31 11.80
C GLU A 149 -41.50 -3.40 13.30
N ASP A 150 -40.56 -3.83 14.15
CA ASP A 150 -40.76 -3.85 15.60
C ASP A 150 -40.95 -2.42 16.16
N ARG A 151 -40.19 -1.43 15.70
CA ARG A 151 -40.35 -0.03 16.13
C ARG A 151 -41.66 0.58 15.64
N LYS A 152 -42.15 0.22 14.45
CA LYS A 152 -43.51 0.57 14.00
C LYS A 152 -44.58 -0.04 14.90
N LEU A 153 -44.47 -1.34 15.20
CA LEU A 153 -45.43 -2.05 16.06
C LEU A 153 -45.46 -1.47 17.49
N LEU A 154 -44.29 -1.05 18.01
CA LEU A 154 -44.18 -0.34 19.29
C LEU A 154 -44.90 1.01 19.25
N ASP A 155 -44.62 1.86 18.27
CA ASP A 155 -45.25 3.19 18.19
C ASP A 155 -46.75 3.11 17.87
N MET A 156 -47.19 2.13 17.07
CA MET A 156 -48.60 1.79 16.87
C MET A 156 -49.29 1.33 18.16
N ALA A 157 -48.54 0.76 19.12
CA ALA A 157 -49.03 0.44 20.46
C ALA A 157 -48.89 1.62 21.45
N GLY A 158 -48.34 2.76 21.02
CA GLY A 158 -48.04 3.93 21.86
C GLY A 158 -46.79 3.79 22.74
N ARG A 159 -45.99 2.74 22.55
CA ARG A 159 -44.73 2.47 23.26
C ARG A 159 -43.52 2.95 22.43
N VAL A 160 -42.39 3.10 23.10
CA VAL A 160 -41.11 3.55 22.52
C VAL A 160 -39.95 2.98 23.34
N LEU A 161 -38.83 2.62 22.69
CA LEU A 161 -37.57 2.38 23.41
C LEU A 161 -36.79 3.70 23.50
N VAL A 162 -36.25 4.01 24.67
CA VAL A 162 -35.45 5.21 24.96
C VAL A 162 -34.11 4.83 25.58
N ASN A 163 -33.07 5.56 25.18
CA ASN A 163 -31.74 5.47 25.78
C ASN A 163 -31.66 6.50 26.92
N VAL A 164 -31.23 6.07 28.11
CA VAL A 164 -31.18 6.89 29.31
C VAL A 164 -29.75 6.95 29.84
N THR A 165 -29.05 8.04 29.53
CA THR A 165 -27.71 8.30 30.05
C THR A 165 -27.79 8.64 31.54
N LEU A 166 -27.03 7.92 32.36
CA LEU A 166 -26.90 8.19 33.80
C LEU A 166 -25.67 9.06 34.10
N PHE A 167 -25.76 9.88 35.15
CA PHE A 167 -24.59 10.62 35.64
C PHE A 167 -23.49 9.68 36.14
N GLU A 168 -22.24 9.94 35.77
CA GLU A 168 -21.01 9.17 36.08
C GLU A 168 -20.84 8.72 37.55
N ASN A 169 -21.46 9.42 38.49
CA ASN A 169 -21.29 9.23 39.94
C ASN A 169 -22.57 8.71 40.65
N VAL A 170 -23.41 7.91 39.97
CA VAL A 170 -24.61 7.29 40.57
C VAL A 170 -24.44 5.79 40.79
N ASN A 171 -25.17 5.23 41.75
CA ASN A 171 -25.29 3.78 41.86
C ASN A 171 -26.23 3.27 40.76
N VAL A 172 -25.66 2.71 39.70
CA VAL A 172 -26.37 2.22 38.50
C VAL A 172 -27.48 1.23 38.88
N ALA A 173 -27.16 0.22 39.68
CA ALA A 173 -28.11 -0.80 40.14
C ALA A 173 -29.20 -0.28 41.11
N ASP A 174 -29.10 0.96 41.60
CA ASP A 174 -30.17 1.67 42.32
C ASP A 174 -31.00 2.55 41.37
N ALA A 175 -30.35 3.20 40.40
CA ALA A 175 -31.02 3.98 39.36
C ALA A 175 -31.91 3.09 38.49
N GLU A 176 -31.40 1.96 37.97
CA GLU A 176 -32.17 0.95 37.23
C GLU A 176 -33.40 0.50 38.03
N ARG A 177 -33.21 0.14 39.30
CA ARG A 177 -34.27 -0.38 40.17
C ARG A 177 -35.37 0.65 40.44
N LYS A 178 -35.02 1.95 40.49
CA LYS A 178 -35.97 3.06 40.59
C LYS A 178 -36.70 3.31 39.27
N LEU A 179 -35.99 3.28 38.15
CA LEU A 179 -36.57 3.46 36.80
C LEU A 179 -37.59 2.35 36.46
N VAL A 180 -37.27 1.09 36.75
CA VAL A 180 -38.16 -0.07 36.51
C VAL A 180 -39.39 -0.09 37.43
N GLN A 181 -39.42 0.71 38.50
CA GLN A 181 -40.62 0.89 39.33
C GLN A 181 -41.61 1.92 38.75
N MET A 182 -41.26 2.61 37.67
CA MET A 182 -42.19 3.52 36.98
C MET A 182 -43.25 2.72 36.20
N PRO A 183 -44.56 3.02 36.34
CA PRO A 183 -45.61 2.29 35.64
C PRO A 183 -45.43 2.31 34.12
N GLY A 184 -45.47 1.14 33.49
CA GLY A 184 -45.33 0.97 32.04
C GLY A 184 -43.89 0.85 31.53
N VAL A 185 -42.88 1.01 32.40
CA VAL A 185 -41.46 0.81 32.04
C VAL A 185 -41.06 -0.66 32.06
N GLU A 186 -40.33 -1.08 31.04
CA GLU A 186 -39.76 -2.41 30.87
C GLU A 186 -38.27 -2.27 30.52
N PHE A 187 -37.40 -2.84 31.35
CA PHE A 187 -35.95 -2.81 31.15
C PHE A 187 -35.53 -3.74 30.01
N LYS A 188 -34.54 -3.33 29.20
CA LYS A 188 -33.91 -4.18 28.19
C LYS A 188 -32.48 -4.54 28.57
N PHE A 189 -31.59 -3.55 28.65
CA PHE A 189 -30.18 -3.74 28.99
C PHE A 189 -29.53 -2.44 29.50
N THR A 190 -28.31 -2.54 30.02
CA THR A 190 -27.46 -1.41 30.40
C THR A 190 -26.07 -1.61 29.79
N GLU A 191 -25.53 -0.57 29.16
CA GLU A 191 -24.17 -0.52 28.62
C GLU A 191 -23.29 0.45 29.41
N VAL A 192 -21.97 0.30 29.31
CA VAL A 192 -20.99 1.23 29.88
C VAL A 192 -20.04 1.70 28.78
N ILE A 193 -20.14 2.97 28.40
CA ILE A 193 -19.41 3.60 27.29
C ILE A 193 -18.59 4.76 27.85
N GLY A 194 -17.26 4.71 27.70
CA GLY A 194 -16.36 5.76 28.20
C GLY A 194 -16.38 5.99 29.72
N GLY A 195 -16.97 5.07 30.50
CA GLY A 195 -17.21 5.21 31.94
C GLY A 195 -18.58 5.76 32.33
N GLN A 196 -19.42 6.18 31.37
CA GLN A 196 -20.83 6.49 31.60
C GLN A 196 -21.70 5.25 31.39
N SER A 197 -22.77 5.12 32.19
CA SER A 197 -23.77 4.05 32.01
C SER A 197 -24.98 4.55 31.24
N VAL A 198 -25.43 3.79 30.25
CA VAL A 198 -26.64 4.06 29.46
C VAL A 198 -27.61 2.91 29.65
N VAL A 199 -28.84 3.21 30.07
CA VAL A 199 -29.89 2.23 30.31
C VAL A 199 -30.93 2.29 29.20
N THR A 200 -31.23 1.16 28.57
CA THR A 200 -32.24 1.04 27.51
C THR A 200 -33.57 0.57 28.09
N LEU A 201 -34.60 1.41 27.97
CA LEU A 201 -35.94 1.18 28.52
C LEU A 201 -37.00 1.18 27.41
N GLU A 202 -37.98 0.29 27.48
CA GLU A 202 -39.24 0.40 26.71
C GLU A 202 -40.33 0.98 27.61
N MET A 203 -41.12 1.95 27.11
CA MET A 203 -42.19 2.58 27.88
C MET A 203 -43.24 3.27 27.01
N ASP A 204 -44.37 3.67 27.59
CA ASP A 204 -45.36 4.51 26.89
C ASP A 204 -44.72 5.86 26.48
N ARG A 205 -44.88 6.30 25.22
CA ARG A 205 -44.32 7.59 24.75
C ARG A 205 -44.81 8.78 25.57
N ALA A 206 -46.08 8.75 25.99
CA ALA A 206 -46.69 9.74 26.87
C ALA A 206 -46.07 9.82 28.28
N LYS A 207 -45.12 8.93 28.60
CA LYS A 207 -44.43 8.85 29.89
C LYS A 207 -42.95 9.17 29.85
N VAL A 208 -42.33 9.32 28.68
CA VAL A 208 -40.89 9.63 28.55
C VAL A 208 -40.50 10.92 29.30
N ALA A 209 -41.37 11.93 29.30
CA ALA A 209 -41.13 13.18 30.03
C ALA A 209 -41.02 13.01 31.56
N ASP A 210 -41.63 11.97 32.14
CA ASP A 210 -41.54 11.70 33.59
C ASP A 210 -40.11 11.27 34.00
N LEU A 211 -39.30 10.72 33.07
CA LEU A 211 -37.90 10.32 33.32
C LEU A 211 -37.00 11.50 33.71
N ALA A 212 -37.24 12.69 33.15
CA ALA A 212 -36.40 13.86 33.40
C ALA A 212 -36.45 14.33 34.87
N ALA A 213 -37.53 14.00 35.59
CA ALA A 213 -37.65 14.27 37.02
C ALA A 213 -36.74 13.39 37.89
N HIS A 214 -36.18 12.30 37.35
CA HIS A 214 -35.32 11.39 38.11
C HIS A 214 -33.91 11.97 38.32
N SER A 215 -33.37 11.86 39.53
CA SER A 215 -32.08 12.47 39.93
C SER A 215 -30.88 11.88 39.19
N ALA A 216 -30.90 10.57 38.93
CA ALA A 216 -29.80 9.86 38.29
C ALA A 216 -29.71 10.09 36.76
N VAL A 217 -30.78 10.57 36.13
CA VAL A 217 -30.87 10.75 34.67
C VAL A 217 -30.18 12.05 34.25
N GLN A 218 -29.16 11.92 33.40
CA GLN A 218 -28.44 13.01 32.76
C GLN A 218 -29.09 13.40 31.43
N PHE A 219 -29.44 12.43 30.60
CA PHE A 219 -30.10 12.65 29.31
C PHE A 219 -31.01 11.47 28.93
N VAL A 220 -32.02 11.75 28.10
CA VAL A 220 -32.96 10.78 27.52
C VAL A 220 -33.18 11.14 26.06
N GLU A 221 -32.96 10.15 25.20
CA GLU A 221 -33.21 10.25 23.77
C GLU A 221 -34.01 9.05 23.26
N ASP A 222 -34.51 9.17 22.04
CA ASP A 222 -35.15 8.05 21.37
C ASP A 222 -34.07 6.99 21.11
N ALA A 223 -34.23 5.77 21.63
CA ALA A 223 -33.31 4.69 21.28
C ALA A 223 -33.36 4.53 19.76
N PRO A 224 -32.21 4.35 19.08
CA PRO A 224 -32.18 4.34 17.64
C PRO A 224 -33.14 3.28 17.10
N ASP A 225 -34.10 3.72 16.28
CA ASP A 225 -34.79 2.82 15.35
C ASP A 225 -33.78 2.47 14.25
N VAL A 226 -33.22 1.27 14.42
CA VAL A 226 -32.15 0.68 13.61
C VAL A 226 -32.78 -0.05 12.43
N ASP A 227 -32.66 0.56 11.25
CA ASP A 227 -32.95 -0.10 9.97
C ASP A 227 -31.74 -0.91 9.51
N TYR A 228 -31.96 -2.06 8.84
CA TYR A 228 -30.88 -2.93 8.35
C TYR A 228 -30.04 -2.25 7.25
N ARG A 229 -28.72 -2.15 7.46
CA ARG A 229 -27.78 -1.27 6.74
C ARG A 229 -26.39 -1.89 6.40
N ASN A 230 -26.31 -3.20 6.18
CA ASN A 230 -25.36 -3.72 5.17
C ASN A 230 -26.02 -3.73 3.76
N SER A 231 -27.30 -3.35 3.72
CA SER A 231 -28.27 -3.54 2.65
C SER A 231 -27.93 -2.80 1.36
N THR A 232 -27.31 -1.65 1.54
CA THR A 232 -27.25 -0.56 0.58
C THR A 232 -25.85 -0.42 0.01
N THR A 233 -24.82 -0.59 0.84
CA THR A 233 -23.40 -0.50 0.48
C THR A 233 -23.09 -1.30 -0.80
N ARG A 234 -23.70 -2.49 -0.96
CA ARG A 234 -23.51 -3.36 -2.14
C ARG A 234 -23.86 -2.72 -3.49
N TRP A 235 -24.88 -1.86 -3.56
CA TRP A 235 -25.23 -1.12 -4.77
C TRP A 235 -24.69 0.32 -4.76
N ILE A 236 -24.48 0.91 -3.58
CA ILE A 236 -23.84 2.23 -3.46
C ILE A 236 -22.42 2.20 -4.03
N ILE A 237 -21.64 1.18 -3.69
CA ILE A 237 -20.24 1.06 -4.10
C ILE A 237 -20.09 0.64 -5.57
N GLN A 238 -21.14 0.10 -6.20
CA GLN A 238 -21.14 -0.27 -7.62
C GLN A 238 -21.67 0.86 -8.50
N THR A 239 -22.92 1.32 -8.30
CA THR A 239 -23.60 2.23 -9.25
C THR A 239 -24.17 3.48 -8.61
N ASN A 240 -24.32 3.47 -7.28
CA ASN A 240 -25.11 4.46 -6.54
C ASN A 240 -26.60 4.52 -6.95
N GLN A 241 -27.12 3.47 -7.61
CA GLN A 241 -28.52 3.30 -7.94
C GLN A 241 -29.12 2.13 -7.16
N VAL A 242 -30.32 2.31 -6.60
CA VAL A 242 -30.93 1.34 -5.66
C VAL A 242 -31.08 -0.04 -6.30
N ASN A 243 -30.40 -1.03 -5.72
CA ASN A 243 -30.39 -2.44 -6.13
C ASN A 243 -29.88 -2.70 -7.57
N ASN A 244 -29.08 -1.80 -8.14
CA ASN A 244 -28.37 -2.04 -9.40
C ASN A 244 -26.93 -2.48 -9.11
N THR A 245 -26.60 -3.74 -9.42
CA THR A 245 -25.34 -4.41 -9.04
C THR A 245 -24.69 -5.16 -10.21
N PRO A 246 -24.27 -4.46 -11.28
CA PRO A 246 -23.80 -5.07 -12.53
C PRO A 246 -22.57 -5.96 -12.34
N VAL A 247 -21.71 -5.68 -11.36
CA VAL A 247 -20.53 -6.52 -11.05
C VAL A 247 -20.97 -7.89 -10.55
N TYR A 248 -22.02 -7.95 -9.72
CA TYR A 248 -22.60 -9.22 -9.27
C TYR A 248 -23.43 -9.88 -10.37
N ASP A 249 -24.15 -9.11 -11.18
CA ASP A 249 -24.94 -9.63 -12.30
C ASP A 249 -24.04 -10.24 -13.40
N ALA A 250 -22.78 -9.80 -13.49
CA ALA A 250 -21.71 -10.39 -14.29
C ALA A 250 -21.02 -11.62 -13.65
N GLY A 251 -21.38 -11.98 -12.39
CA GLY A 251 -20.86 -13.15 -11.69
C GLY A 251 -19.65 -12.91 -10.79
N ILE A 252 -19.18 -11.67 -10.65
CA ILE A 252 -17.99 -11.30 -9.87
C ILE A 252 -18.43 -10.99 -8.43
N HIS A 253 -18.11 -11.85 -7.46
CA HIS A 253 -18.45 -11.65 -6.04
C HIS A 253 -17.25 -11.76 -5.08
N GLY A 254 -16.03 -11.90 -5.60
CA GLY A 254 -14.79 -12.11 -4.87
C GLY A 254 -14.28 -13.56 -4.89
N GLU A 255 -14.86 -14.44 -5.70
CA GLU A 255 -14.38 -15.81 -5.89
C GLU A 255 -12.88 -15.84 -6.23
N GLY A 256 -12.18 -16.87 -5.74
CA GLY A 256 -10.72 -16.99 -5.83
C GLY A 256 -9.92 -16.03 -4.94
N GLN A 257 -10.50 -14.91 -4.49
CA GLN A 257 -9.78 -13.90 -3.70
C GLN A 257 -9.74 -14.23 -2.20
N ILE A 258 -8.67 -13.76 -1.54
CA ILE A 258 -8.48 -13.88 -0.10
C ILE A 258 -8.18 -12.49 0.47
N ILE A 259 -8.96 -12.07 1.47
CA ILE A 259 -8.81 -10.79 2.17
C ILE A 259 -8.15 -11.02 3.55
N GLY A 260 -6.98 -10.44 3.78
CA GLY A 260 -6.37 -10.33 5.10
C GLY A 260 -7.16 -9.36 5.97
N VAL A 261 -7.71 -9.83 7.10
CA VAL A 261 -8.38 -9.01 8.10
C VAL A 261 -7.47 -8.90 9.32
N LEU A 262 -6.95 -7.70 9.57
CA LEU A 262 -6.04 -7.43 10.68
C LEU A 262 -6.73 -6.46 11.66
N ASP A 263 -7.41 -7.01 12.68
CA ASP A 263 -8.37 -6.27 13.50
C ASP A 263 -8.48 -6.84 14.94
N GLY A 264 -9.63 -6.75 15.60
CA GLY A 264 -9.99 -7.59 16.73
C GLY A 264 -10.35 -9.03 16.31
N GLY A 265 -10.68 -9.88 17.29
CA GLY A 265 -11.12 -11.25 17.03
C GLY A 265 -12.40 -11.31 16.20
N VAL A 266 -12.46 -12.23 15.24
CA VAL A 266 -13.67 -12.55 14.45
C VAL A 266 -14.34 -13.77 15.08
N ASP A 267 -15.64 -13.72 15.35
CA ASP A 267 -16.39 -14.93 15.71
C ASP A 267 -16.55 -15.86 14.51
N SER A 268 -15.75 -16.92 14.46
CA SER A 268 -15.83 -17.97 13.44
C SER A 268 -17.13 -18.80 13.50
N ASN A 269 -17.92 -18.70 14.58
CA ASN A 269 -19.18 -19.42 14.75
C ASN A 269 -20.40 -18.63 14.23
N HIS A 270 -20.24 -17.33 13.94
CA HIS A 270 -21.28 -16.51 13.35
C HIS A 270 -21.60 -16.99 11.92
N CYS A 271 -22.88 -17.00 11.53
CA CYS A 271 -23.38 -17.60 10.30
C CYS A 271 -22.77 -17.00 9.01
N SER A 272 -22.26 -15.77 9.05
CA SER A 272 -21.48 -15.16 7.97
C SER A 272 -20.17 -15.87 7.65
N PHE A 273 -19.65 -16.70 8.57
CA PHE A 273 -18.34 -17.35 8.47
C PHE A 273 -18.41 -18.87 8.73
N SER A 274 -19.22 -19.30 9.70
CA SER A 274 -19.29 -20.68 10.23
C SER A 274 -19.33 -21.79 9.19
N ASP A 275 -18.53 -22.83 9.36
CA ASP A 275 -18.48 -24.02 8.50
C ASP A 275 -18.54 -25.32 9.32
N THR A 276 -18.87 -26.40 8.63
CA THR A 276 -18.65 -27.79 9.03
C THR A 276 -17.18 -28.23 8.92
N GLN A 277 -16.40 -27.57 8.05
CA GLN A 277 -14.96 -27.82 7.88
C GLN A 277 -14.15 -27.07 8.94
N PRO A 278 -13.01 -27.62 9.39
CA PRO A 278 -12.08 -26.87 10.24
C PRO A 278 -11.46 -25.70 9.46
N ILE A 279 -11.04 -24.66 10.20
CA ILE A 279 -10.34 -23.49 9.65
C ILE A 279 -9.07 -23.96 8.92
N GLY A 280 -8.88 -23.46 7.70
CA GLY A 280 -7.91 -24.00 6.75
C GLY A 280 -8.38 -23.82 5.30
N PRO A 281 -7.60 -24.26 4.30
CA PRO A 281 -7.92 -24.08 2.88
C PRO A 281 -9.31 -24.60 2.45
N SER A 282 -9.79 -25.67 3.10
CA SER A 282 -11.10 -26.28 2.85
C SER A 282 -12.29 -25.53 3.45
N HIS A 283 -12.08 -24.61 4.41
CA HIS A 283 -13.15 -23.80 4.99
C HIS A 283 -13.69 -22.82 3.94
N ARG A 284 -15.01 -22.62 3.90
CA ARG A 284 -15.70 -21.73 2.94
C ARG A 284 -15.38 -20.24 3.08
N LYS A 285 -14.67 -19.84 4.14
CA LYS A 285 -14.42 -18.44 4.53
C LYS A 285 -13.05 -18.24 5.14
N ILE A 286 -12.78 -18.78 6.32
CA ILE A 286 -11.54 -18.50 7.05
C ILE A 286 -10.45 -19.51 6.66
N VAL A 287 -9.50 -19.11 5.81
CA VAL A 287 -8.37 -19.97 5.40
C VAL A 287 -7.30 -20.11 6.48
N ALA A 288 -7.19 -19.12 7.36
CA ALA A 288 -6.27 -19.10 8.48
C ALA A 288 -6.79 -18.18 9.58
N TYR A 289 -6.46 -18.51 10.84
CA TYR A 289 -6.77 -17.70 12.01
C TYR A 289 -5.51 -17.62 12.88
N ASN A 290 -4.78 -16.51 12.77
CA ASN A 290 -3.36 -16.38 13.12
C ASN A 290 -3.11 -15.91 14.57
N ASN A 291 -4.06 -16.16 15.46
CA ASN A 291 -3.97 -15.95 16.90
C ASN A 291 -4.91 -16.93 17.62
N SER A 292 -4.89 -16.96 18.96
CA SER A 292 -5.91 -17.65 19.75
C SER A 292 -7.31 -17.17 19.40
N PHE A 293 -8.26 -18.11 19.27
CA PHE A 293 -9.65 -17.79 18.97
C PHE A 293 -10.23 -16.81 20.00
N SER A 294 -10.76 -15.71 19.49
CA SER A 294 -11.33 -14.61 20.26
C SER A 294 -12.47 -13.98 19.46
N THR A 295 -13.40 -13.31 20.14
CA THR A 295 -14.46 -12.57 19.47
C THR A 295 -14.35 -11.09 19.80
N SER A 296 -14.81 -10.27 18.87
CA SER A 296 -15.06 -8.86 19.09
C SER A 296 -16.11 -8.39 18.10
N SER A 297 -17.06 -7.57 18.57
CA SER A 297 -18.08 -6.94 17.72
C SER A 297 -17.44 -6.21 16.54
N HIS A 298 -16.37 -5.43 16.78
CA HIS A 298 -15.65 -4.68 15.75
C HIS A 298 -15.02 -5.58 14.68
N GLY A 299 -14.17 -6.54 15.05
CA GLY A 299 -13.51 -7.44 14.07
C GLY A 299 -14.50 -8.31 13.29
N THR A 300 -15.54 -8.79 13.98
CA THR A 300 -16.63 -9.58 13.38
C THR A 300 -17.43 -8.74 12.38
N HIS A 301 -17.70 -7.46 12.70
CA HIS A 301 -18.37 -6.50 11.82
C HIS A 301 -17.53 -6.17 10.59
N VAL A 302 -16.25 -5.83 10.78
CA VAL A 302 -15.27 -5.53 9.72
C VAL A 302 -15.13 -6.71 8.75
N ALA A 303 -14.92 -7.93 9.25
CA ALA A 303 -14.86 -9.14 8.43
C ALA A 303 -16.17 -9.41 7.69
N GLY A 304 -17.32 -9.12 8.32
CA GLY A 304 -18.65 -9.28 7.73
C GLY A 304 -18.91 -8.32 6.57
N THR A 305 -18.50 -7.05 6.68
CA THR A 305 -18.65 -6.04 5.61
C THR A 305 -17.70 -6.33 4.44
N ALA A 306 -16.50 -6.84 4.72
CA ALA A 306 -15.56 -7.25 3.67
C ALA A 306 -16.09 -8.46 2.87
N ALA A 307 -16.36 -9.59 3.54
CA ALA A 307 -16.61 -10.86 2.85
C ALA A 307 -17.57 -11.83 3.58
N GLY A 308 -18.42 -11.36 4.50
CA GLY A 308 -19.39 -12.24 5.18
C GLY A 308 -20.46 -12.80 4.24
N ASP A 309 -20.80 -14.09 4.38
CA ASP A 309 -21.97 -14.68 3.73
C ASP A 309 -22.71 -15.69 4.63
N SER A 310 -24.00 -15.44 4.87
CA SER A 310 -24.89 -16.35 5.60
C SER A 310 -25.53 -17.44 4.73
N GLY A 311 -25.18 -17.49 3.44
CA GLY A 311 -25.83 -18.33 2.42
C GLY A 311 -27.18 -17.80 1.96
N THR A 312 -27.70 -16.75 2.59
CA THR A 312 -28.91 -16.05 2.15
C THR A 312 -28.51 -14.96 1.15
N ASN A 313 -29.11 -14.95 -0.05
CA ASN A 313 -28.96 -13.81 -0.96
C ASN A 313 -29.76 -12.62 -0.43
N ASN A 314 -29.13 -11.85 0.47
CA ASN A 314 -29.74 -10.71 1.11
C ASN A 314 -28.75 -9.57 1.38
N ASP A 315 -29.38 -8.49 1.83
CA ASP A 315 -28.88 -7.22 2.30
C ASP A 315 -28.03 -7.28 3.60
N LEU A 316 -27.48 -8.44 3.95
CA LEU A 316 -26.54 -8.63 5.08
C LEU A 316 -25.17 -9.21 4.65
N ARG A 317 -25.00 -9.54 3.36
CA ARG A 317 -23.74 -9.99 2.76
C ARG A 317 -22.68 -8.89 2.72
N GLY A 318 -21.42 -9.28 2.86
CA GLY A 318 -20.26 -8.42 2.58
C GLY A 318 -20.11 -8.10 1.09
N ILE A 319 -19.25 -7.13 0.78
CA ILE A 319 -19.06 -6.64 -0.59
C ILE A 319 -18.39 -7.71 -1.49
N ALA A 320 -17.44 -8.47 -0.94
CA ALA A 320 -16.85 -9.63 -1.61
C ALA A 320 -17.36 -10.94 -0.99
N TYR A 321 -18.68 -11.20 -1.06
CA TYR A 321 -19.28 -12.38 -0.42
C TYR A 321 -18.86 -13.74 -1.02
N GLY A 322 -18.22 -13.77 -2.18
CA GLY A 322 -17.54 -14.95 -2.73
C GLY A 322 -16.13 -15.18 -2.16
N ALA A 323 -15.48 -14.14 -1.62
CA ALA A 323 -14.10 -14.20 -1.16
C ALA A 323 -13.91 -14.99 0.15
N LYS A 324 -12.68 -15.47 0.35
CA LYS A 324 -12.21 -16.01 1.62
C LYS A 324 -11.42 -14.94 2.39
N MET A 325 -10.98 -15.28 3.61
CA MET A 325 -10.25 -14.38 4.50
C MET A 325 -9.18 -15.11 5.32
N ALA A 326 -8.05 -14.42 5.53
CA ALA A 326 -7.06 -14.76 6.55
C ALA A 326 -7.27 -13.80 7.72
N VAL A 327 -7.50 -14.32 8.93
CA VAL A 327 -7.87 -13.52 10.11
C VAL A 327 -6.70 -13.42 11.08
N ASN A 328 -6.44 -12.24 11.60
CA ASN A 328 -5.33 -11.98 12.51
C ASN A 328 -5.62 -10.75 13.38
N THR A 329 -4.93 -10.64 14.52
CA THR A 329 -5.09 -9.50 15.41
C THR A 329 -4.03 -8.43 15.19
N ILE A 330 -4.37 -7.17 15.46
CA ILE A 330 -3.43 -6.03 15.46
C ILE A 330 -2.11 -6.42 16.17
N PRO A 331 -0.93 -6.23 15.54
CA PRO A 331 0.36 -6.55 16.15
C PRO A 331 0.77 -5.51 17.20
N SER A 332 1.91 -5.74 17.86
CA SER A 332 2.70 -4.65 18.42
C SER A 332 2.95 -3.58 17.34
N PHE A 333 2.82 -2.30 17.71
CA PHE A 333 2.99 -1.15 16.79
C PHE A 333 4.46 -0.92 16.41
N THR A 334 5.06 -1.86 15.69
CA THR A 334 6.44 -1.81 15.18
C THR A 334 6.48 -2.20 13.70
N GLU A 335 7.52 -1.74 12.99
CA GLU A 335 7.78 -2.07 11.58
C GLU A 335 7.84 -3.59 11.36
N SER A 336 8.58 -4.30 12.22
CA SER A 336 8.65 -5.76 12.22
C SER A 336 7.32 -6.44 12.54
N GLY A 337 6.51 -5.85 13.44
CA GLY A 337 5.21 -6.37 13.84
C GLY A 337 4.19 -6.32 12.70
N ILE A 338 4.12 -5.20 11.97
CA ILE A 338 3.22 -5.08 10.82
C ILE A 338 3.72 -5.91 9.62
N LEU A 339 5.03 -5.89 9.32
CA LEU A 339 5.61 -6.72 8.27
C LEU A 339 5.34 -8.22 8.49
N GLN A 340 5.52 -8.72 9.72
CA GLN A 340 5.23 -10.13 10.04
C GLN A 340 3.77 -10.50 9.77
N ARG A 341 2.80 -9.63 10.12
CA ARG A 341 1.37 -9.92 9.95
C ARG A 341 0.94 -9.87 8.48
N LEU A 342 1.43 -8.89 7.72
CA LEU A 342 1.11 -8.75 6.30
C LEU A 342 1.79 -9.84 5.44
N ASN A 343 3.07 -10.16 5.69
CA ASN A 343 3.76 -11.27 5.02
C ASN A 343 3.12 -12.63 5.35
N LEU A 344 2.62 -12.84 6.57
CA LEU A 344 1.89 -14.06 6.94
C LEU A 344 0.53 -14.17 6.22
N HIS A 345 -0.17 -13.05 6.00
CA HIS A 345 -1.36 -13.03 5.17
C HIS A 345 -1.02 -13.30 3.69
N HIS A 346 0.03 -12.67 3.16
CA HIS A 346 0.49 -12.88 1.79
C HIS A 346 0.85 -14.35 1.51
N SER A 347 1.60 -15.01 2.41
CA SER A 347 1.97 -16.43 2.27
C SER A 347 0.79 -17.38 2.45
N GLN A 348 -0.32 -16.91 3.04
CA GLN A 348 -1.62 -17.59 3.10
C GLN A 348 -2.53 -17.25 1.89
N GLY A 349 -1.98 -16.59 0.88
CA GLY A 349 -2.67 -16.26 -0.38
C GLY A 349 -3.52 -14.99 -0.35
N ALA A 350 -3.51 -14.22 0.73
CA ALA A 350 -4.15 -12.90 0.73
C ALA A 350 -3.44 -11.96 -0.23
N ARG A 351 -4.21 -11.13 -0.93
CA ARG A 351 -3.72 -10.05 -1.81
C ARG A 351 -4.44 -8.72 -1.61
N ILE A 352 -5.42 -8.70 -0.70
CA ILE A 352 -6.10 -7.49 -0.23
C ILE A 352 -6.06 -7.53 1.29
N HIS A 353 -5.70 -6.43 1.96
CA HIS A 353 -5.63 -6.36 3.43
C HIS A 353 -6.47 -5.19 3.94
N THR A 354 -7.38 -5.44 4.87
CA THR A 354 -8.19 -4.41 5.54
C THR A 354 -7.77 -4.25 7.00
N ASN A 355 -7.62 -3.00 7.41
CA ASN A 355 -7.08 -2.59 8.69
C ASN A 355 -7.93 -1.43 9.24
N SER A 356 -8.69 -1.63 10.31
CA SER A 356 -9.66 -0.64 10.79
C SER A 356 -9.27 -0.02 12.14
N TRP A 357 -8.00 0.43 12.24
CA TRP A 357 -7.35 0.92 13.46
C TRP A 357 -6.21 1.89 13.14
N GLY A 358 -5.72 2.64 14.13
CA GLY A 358 -4.58 3.57 13.98
C GLY A 358 -4.02 4.10 15.31
N ASP A 359 -2.99 4.93 15.23
CA ASP A 359 -2.41 5.73 16.33
C ASP A 359 -2.79 7.21 16.15
N ASP A 360 -3.89 7.60 16.79
CA ASP A 360 -4.36 9.00 16.81
C ASP A 360 -3.34 9.97 17.46
N GLY A 361 -2.33 9.48 18.17
CA GLY A 361 -1.34 10.27 18.89
C GLY A 361 -0.37 11.06 18.00
N THR A 362 -0.23 10.71 16.72
CA THR A 362 0.78 11.30 15.83
C THR A 362 0.28 11.57 14.41
N THR A 363 0.93 12.50 13.71
CA THR A 363 0.75 12.77 12.27
C THR A 363 2.02 12.48 11.45
N ALA A 364 3.09 12.01 12.11
CA ALA A 364 4.41 11.83 11.52
C ALA A 364 4.52 10.51 10.74
N TYR A 365 5.34 10.49 9.69
CA TYR A 365 5.73 9.24 9.03
C TYR A 365 6.76 8.50 9.90
N ASN A 366 6.30 7.47 10.60
CA ASN A 366 7.09 6.68 11.54
C ASN A 366 7.39 5.27 10.96
N SER A 367 8.05 4.44 11.76
CA SER A 367 8.36 3.04 11.44
C SER A 367 7.12 2.16 11.20
N LEU A 368 5.96 2.49 11.79
CA LEU A 368 4.70 1.79 11.54
C LEU A 368 4.17 2.08 10.13
N ALA A 369 4.13 3.35 9.72
CA ALA A 369 3.77 3.74 8.35
C ALA A 369 4.78 3.20 7.32
N ARG A 370 6.07 3.28 7.63
CA ARG A 370 7.14 2.71 6.80
C ARG A 370 6.96 1.20 6.60
N GLY A 371 6.54 0.44 7.61
CA GLY A 371 6.29 -1.00 7.49
C GLY A 371 5.24 -1.37 6.43
N PHE A 372 4.20 -0.53 6.25
CA PHE A 372 3.24 -0.69 5.16
C PHE A 372 3.85 -0.38 3.78
N ASP A 373 4.66 0.67 3.67
CA ASP A 373 5.32 1.01 2.42
C ASP A 373 6.37 -0.03 2.01
N VAL A 374 7.13 -0.59 2.97
CA VAL A 374 8.06 -1.72 2.77
C VAL A 374 7.29 -2.96 2.31
N PHE A 375 6.18 -3.30 2.97
CA PHE A 375 5.37 -4.46 2.57
C PHE A 375 4.89 -4.32 1.13
N LEU A 376 4.28 -3.20 0.77
CA LEU A 376 3.72 -2.97 -0.56
C LEU A 376 4.80 -2.84 -1.64
N ARG A 377 5.95 -2.24 -1.34
CA ARG A 377 7.07 -2.16 -2.29
C ARG A 377 7.64 -3.55 -2.63
N ASN A 378 7.63 -4.47 -1.67
CA ASN A 378 8.16 -5.83 -1.85
C ASN A 378 7.12 -6.85 -2.36
N ASN A 379 5.82 -6.52 -2.30
CA ASN A 379 4.72 -7.40 -2.69
C ASN A 379 3.80 -6.66 -3.68
N GLU A 380 4.25 -6.52 -4.93
CA GLU A 380 3.58 -5.69 -5.94
C GLU A 380 2.18 -6.16 -6.37
N ASP A 381 1.74 -7.36 -5.97
CA ASP A 381 0.38 -7.89 -6.23
C ASP A 381 -0.63 -7.57 -5.11
N ASP A 382 -0.16 -6.98 -3.99
CA ASP A 382 -0.96 -6.77 -2.79
C ASP A 382 -1.51 -5.35 -2.69
N VAL A 383 -2.74 -5.22 -2.19
CA VAL A 383 -3.36 -3.94 -1.84
C VAL A 383 -3.61 -3.87 -0.34
N VAL A 384 -3.06 -2.87 0.33
CA VAL A 384 -3.42 -2.56 1.73
C VAL A 384 -4.37 -1.37 1.78
N LEU A 385 -5.44 -1.53 2.55
CA LEU A 385 -6.39 -0.49 2.90
C LEU A 385 -6.38 -0.27 4.41
N LEU A 386 -6.49 1.00 4.83
CA LEU A 386 -6.52 1.40 6.22
C LEU A 386 -7.60 2.47 6.44
N ALA A 387 -8.39 2.32 7.50
CA ALA A 387 -9.32 3.34 7.96
C ALA A 387 -8.54 4.56 8.52
N VAL A 388 -8.91 5.78 8.14
CA VAL A 388 -8.33 6.99 8.73
C VAL A 388 -8.95 7.30 10.10
N THR A 389 -8.29 8.10 10.94
CA THR A 389 -8.86 8.61 12.20
C THR A 389 -10.26 9.21 12.01
N ASN A 390 -11.14 9.10 13.01
CA ASN A 390 -12.46 9.73 12.94
C ASN A 390 -12.39 11.23 13.30
N GLY A 391 -12.40 12.10 12.28
CA GLY A 391 -12.59 13.54 12.41
C GLY A 391 -11.32 14.39 12.33
N SER A 392 -10.86 14.94 13.46
CA SER A 392 -10.07 16.19 13.52
C SER A 392 -9.02 16.45 12.41
N VAL A 393 -8.01 15.60 12.31
CA VAL A 393 -6.83 15.70 11.43
C VAL A 393 -6.37 14.27 11.17
N LEU A 394 -5.93 13.98 9.95
CA LEU A 394 -5.37 12.70 9.52
C LEU A 394 -4.12 12.30 10.32
N ARG A 395 -3.99 11.01 10.67
CA ARG A 395 -2.97 10.50 11.61
C ARG A 395 -2.06 9.47 10.97
N ASN A 396 -1.74 8.42 11.72
CA ASN A 396 -0.83 7.35 11.40
C ASN A 396 -1.50 6.01 11.76
N PRO A 397 -1.31 4.93 10.99
CA PRO A 397 -0.45 4.81 9.82
C PRO A 397 -1.07 5.22 8.47
N GLU A 398 -2.22 5.90 8.41
CA GLU A 398 -2.86 6.26 7.13
C GLU A 398 -2.09 7.28 6.28
N ASN A 399 -1.10 7.93 6.89
CA ASN A 399 -0.11 8.78 6.24
C ASN A 399 0.99 8.01 5.49
N ALA A 400 1.01 6.68 5.48
CA ALA A 400 1.87 5.88 4.59
C ALA A 400 1.57 6.16 3.09
N LYS A 401 2.55 5.96 2.20
CA LYS A 401 2.47 6.39 0.79
C LYS A 401 1.70 5.40 -0.09
N ASN A 402 1.95 4.12 0.10
CA ASN A 402 1.57 3.09 -0.86
C ASN A 402 0.13 2.59 -0.59
N LEU A 403 -0.27 2.46 0.67
CA LEU A 403 -1.63 2.02 1.06
C LEU A 403 -2.74 2.98 0.61
N ILE A 404 -3.98 2.50 0.63
CA ILE A 404 -5.20 3.29 0.39
C ILE A 404 -5.82 3.69 1.73
N ALA A 405 -5.92 4.99 1.99
CA ALA A 405 -6.53 5.55 3.20
C ALA A 405 -8.02 5.86 2.94
N VAL A 406 -8.91 5.30 3.78
CA VAL A 406 -10.36 5.28 3.53
C VAL A 406 -11.16 6.13 4.52
N GLY A 407 -11.95 7.06 3.99
CA GLY A 407 -12.95 7.87 4.72
C GLY A 407 -14.38 7.33 4.64
N ALA A 408 -15.27 7.77 5.55
CA ALA A 408 -16.67 7.36 5.57
C ALA A 408 -17.64 8.42 5.02
N THR A 409 -18.44 8.02 4.03
CA THR A 409 -19.66 8.74 3.66
C THR A 409 -20.79 8.38 4.61
N GLN A 410 -21.87 9.15 4.56
CA GLN A 410 -23.17 8.68 5.02
C GLN A 410 -23.60 7.44 4.22
N ASP A 411 -24.60 6.74 4.73
CA ASP A 411 -25.38 5.74 3.98
C ASP A 411 -26.67 6.39 3.40
N THR A 412 -27.50 5.60 2.72
CA THR A 412 -28.75 6.03 2.07
C THR A 412 -29.71 6.78 3.02
N PRO A 413 -30.41 7.83 2.56
CA PRO A 413 -30.42 8.42 1.21
C PRO A 413 -29.35 9.53 1.00
N SER A 414 -28.36 9.63 1.90
CA SER A 414 -27.39 10.73 1.93
C SER A 414 -26.00 10.34 1.44
N GLN A 415 -25.86 9.20 0.76
CA GLN A 415 -24.60 8.49 0.49
C GLN A 415 -23.59 9.19 -0.45
N ALA A 416 -23.88 10.41 -0.90
CA ALA A 416 -22.90 11.29 -1.55
C ALA A 416 -22.29 12.32 -0.57
N SER A 417 -22.79 12.39 0.66
CA SER A 417 -22.38 13.35 1.69
C SER A 417 -21.34 12.75 2.63
N HIS A 418 -20.47 13.59 3.16
CA HIS A 418 -19.50 13.23 4.19
C HIS A 418 -20.18 12.78 5.50
N CYS A 419 -19.52 11.86 6.22
CA CYS A 419 -19.87 11.53 7.59
C CYS A 419 -18.70 11.71 8.56
N THR A 420 -17.58 11.00 8.34
CA THR A 420 -16.38 11.10 9.20
C THR A 420 -15.14 10.66 8.43
N ALA A 421 -14.05 11.43 8.55
CA ALA A 421 -12.70 11.05 8.16
C ALA A 421 -11.69 12.02 8.79
N GLY A 422 -10.43 11.61 8.87
CA GLY A 422 -9.30 12.45 9.24
C GLY A 422 -9.00 13.44 8.12
N ILE A 423 -9.03 14.74 8.41
CA ILE A 423 -8.80 15.76 7.38
C ILE A 423 -7.30 15.87 7.07
N GLY A 424 -6.94 15.76 5.80
CA GLY A 424 -5.57 15.94 5.32
C GLY A 424 -5.15 17.41 5.16
N PRO A 425 -3.99 17.67 4.52
CA PRO A 425 -3.08 16.67 3.94
C PRO A 425 -2.31 15.91 5.03
N THR A 426 -1.44 14.98 4.64
CA THR A 426 -0.40 14.48 5.56
C THR A 426 0.52 15.61 6.02
N ALA A 427 1.32 15.38 7.06
CA ALA A 427 2.27 16.37 7.58
C ALA A 427 3.29 16.88 6.53
N ASP A 428 3.56 16.06 5.51
CA ASP A 428 4.43 16.35 4.36
C ASP A 428 3.69 16.88 3.12
N GLY A 429 2.36 16.97 3.14
CA GLY A 429 1.55 17.63 2.11
C GLY A 429 0.78 16.71 1.14
N ARG A 430 0.93 15.39 1.22
CA ARG A 430 0.20 14.43 0.37
C ARG A 430 -1.30 14.43 0.63
N ARG A 431 -2.08 14.15 -0.42
CA ARG A 431 -3.54 14.04 -0.36
C ARG A 431 -3.94 12.69 0.25
N LYS A 432 -4.53 12.75 1.44
CA LYS A 432 -5.09 11.64 2.22
C LYS A 432 -6.34 12.16 2.96
N PRO A 433 -7.40 11.36 3.18
CA PRO A 433 -7.67 10.05 2.56
C PRO A 433 -7.70 10.13 1.03
N GLU A 434 -7.54 8.99 0.35
CA GLU A 434 -7.68 8.95 -1.12
C GLU A 434 -9.13 8.66 -1.55
N ILE A 435 -9.89 7.87 -0.77
CA ILE A 435 -11.16 7.29 -1.22
C ILE A 435 -12.20 7.20 -0.11
N TYR A 436 -13.47 7.16 -0.48
CA TYR A 436 -14.62 7.09 0.43
C TYR A 436 -15.61 5.97 0.11
N ALA A 437 -16.23 5.40 1.15
CA ALA A 437 -17.36 4.48 1.05
C ALA A 437 -18.35 4.66 2.23
N PRO A 438 -19.58 4.11 2.19
CA PRO A 438 -20.50 4.16 3.32
C PRO A 438 -19.93 3.51 4.59
N GLY A 439 -19.76 4.31 5.64
CA GLY A 439 -19.24 3.86 6.93
C GLY A 439 -20.10 4.27 8.13
N CYS A 440 -21.29 4.83 7.91
CA CYS A 440 -22.12 5.40 8.98
C CYS A 440 -23.51 4.76 9.03
N SER A 441 -23.89 4.34 10.23
CA SER A 441 -24.96 3.38 10.51
C SER A 441 -24.80 2.02 9.81
N THR A 442 -23.61 1.69 9.28
CA THR A 442 -23.34 0.44 8.57
C THR A 442 -23.58 -0.75 9.49
N ILE A 443 -24.40 -1.69 9.03
CA ILE A 443 -24.68 -2.95 9.74
C ILE A 443 -23.83 -4.08 9.18
N SER A 444 -23.46 -5.03 10.05
CA SER A 444 -22.75 -6.25 9.69
C SER A 444 -22.92 -7.28 10.81
N ALA A 445 -22.22 -8.41 10.69
CA ALA A 445 -22.17 -9.47 11.70
C ALA A 445 -21.74 -8.94 13.09
N ASN A 446 -22.28 -9.54 14.15
CA ASN A 446 -22.00 -9.22 15.55
C ASN A 446 -21.80 -10.50 16.36
N ASP A 447 -20.95 -10.47 17.39
CA ASP A 447 -20.49 -11.65 18.15
C ASP A 447 -21.35 -12.03 19.37
N ASP A 448 -22.53 -11.43 19.53
CA ASP A 448 -23.49 -11.74 20.61
C ASP A 448 -24.19 -13.11 20.42
N THR A 449 -24.61 -13.41 19.19
CA THR A 449 -25.23 -14.70 18.83
C THR A 449 -24.81 -15.15 17.44
N ALA A 450 -24.98 -16.45 17.15
CA ALA A 450 -24.59 -17.07 15.88
C ALA A 450 -25.22 -16.47 14.60
N CYS A 451 -26.18 -15.56 14.69
CA CYS A 451 -26.73 -14.82 13.53
C CYS A 451 -26.96 -13.31 13.80
N SER A 452 -26.45 -12.74 14.89
CA SER A 452 -26.74 -11.34 15.23
C SER A 452 -26.05 -10.35 14.30
N THR A 453 -26.70 -9.21 14.06
CA THR A 453 -26.09 -8.09 13.35
C THR A 453 -26.22 -6.81 14.15
N THR A 454 -25.20 -5.94 14.12
CA THR A 454 -25.20 -4.65 14.82
C THR A 454 -24.83 -3.50 13.90
N SER A 455 -25.22 -2.27 14.26
CA SER A 455 -24.94 -1.04 13.52
C SER A 455 -23.76 -0.32 14.16
N LEU A 456 -22.69 -0.12 13.38
CA LEU A 456 -21.51 0.65 13.79
C LEU A 456 -21.33 1.86 12.87
N THR A 457 -20.51 2.81 13.30
CA THR A 457 -20.31 4.09 12.62
C THR A 457 -18.85 4.51 12.74
N GLY A 458 -18.18 4.65 11.59
CA GLY A 458 -16.79 5.08 11.51
C GLY A 458 -16.15 4.74 10.17
N THR A 459 -14.98 5.32 9.93
CA THR A 459 -14.05 4.93 8.86
C THR A 459 -13.73 3.43 8.85
N SER A 460 -13.72 2.80 10.03
CA SER A 460 -13.61 1.36 10.25
C SER A 460 -14.64 0.50 9.49
N MET A 461 -15.80 1.06 9.14
CA MET A 461 -16.85 0.36 8.38
C MET A 461 -16.75 0.65 6.87
N ALA A 462 -16.15 1.78 6.48
CA ALA A 462 -15.89 2.12 5.09
C ALA A 462 -14.67 1.36 4.52
N CYS A 463 -13.59 1.21 5.31
CA CYS A 463 -12.39 0.47 4.92
C CYS A 463 -12.67 -0.97 4.40
N PRO A 464 -13.39 -1.84 5.13
CA PRO A 464 -13.70 -3.19 4.65
C PRO A 464 -14.63 -3.20 3.42
N ALA A 465 -15.48 -2.18 3.23
CA ALA A 465 -16.29 -2.07 2.03
C ALA A 465 -15.42 -1.80 0.79
N VAL A 466 -14.44 -0.89 0.89
CA VAL A 466 -13.47 -0.67 -0.20
C VAL A 466 -12.54 -1.87 -0.38
N ALA A 467 -12.20 -2.61 0.69
CA ALA A 467 -11.41 -3.84 0.58
C ALA A 467 -12.17 -4.95 -0.17
N GLY A 468 -13.48 -5.09 0.09
CA GLY A 468 -14.32 -5.96 -0.73
C GLY A 468 -14.37 -5.49 -2.19
N ALA A 469 -14.53 -4.19 -2.45
CA ALA A 469 -14.45 -3.65 -3.82
C ALA A 469 -13.09 -3.91 -4.50
N ALA A 470 -11.98 -3.85 -3.76
CA ALA A 470 -10.66 -4.19 -4.26
C ALA A 470 -10.57 -5.68 -4.68
N ALA A 471 -11.20 -6.59 -3.93
CA ALA A 471 -11.30 -7.98 -4.32
C ALA A 471 -12.17 -8.19 -5.58
N LEU A 472 -13.27 -7.45 -5.75
CA LEU A 472 -14.08 -7.48 -6.98
C LEU A 472 -13.27 -6.99 -8.20
N VAL A 473 -12.53 -5.87 -8.06
CA VAL A 473 -11.65 -5.34 -9.12
C VAL A 473 -10.52 -6.32 -9.43
N ARG A 474 -9.93 -6.97 -8.43
CA ARG A 474 -8.86 -7.96 -8.63
C ARG A 474 -9.38 -9.22 -9.34
N GLN A 475 -10.60 -9.68 -9.01
CA GLN A 475 -11.25 -10.78 -9.73
C GLN A 475 -11.57 -10.39 -11.18
N TYR A 476 -12.06 -9.19 -11.46
CA TYR A 476 -12.35 -8.71 -12.83
C TYR A 476 -11.16 -8.89 -13.80
N TYR A 477 -9.93 -8.64 -13.33
CA TYR A 477 -8.71 -8.89 -14.11
C TYR A 477 -8.28 -10.37 -14.14
N MET A 478 -8.36 -11.08 -13.00
CA MET A 478 -7.96 -12.49 -12.91
C MET A 478 -8.88 -13.47 -13.64
N ASP A 479 -10.16 -13.14 -13.79
CA ASP A 479 -11.13 -13.91 -14.56
C ASP A 479 -11.20 -13.42 -16.02
N GLY A 480 -10.37 -12.42 -16.39
CA GLY A 480 -10.20 -11.95 -17.77
C GLY A 480 -11.39 -11.21 -18.35
N PHE A 481 -12.08 -10.37 -17.55
CA PHE A 481 -13.13 -9.48 -18.06
C PHE A 481 -12.54 -8.27 -18.81
N TYR A 482 -11.36 -7.79 -18.43
CA TYR A 482 -10.62 -6.83 -19.25
C TYR A 482 -10.08 -7.52 -20.51
N PRO A 483 -10.13 -6.93 -21.72
CA PRO A 483 -10.68 -5.62 -22.10
C PRO A 483 -12.12 -5.69 -22.66
N SER A 484 -12.72 -6.87 -22.72
CA SER A 484 -13.96 -7.15 -23.46
C SER A 484 -15.26 -6.89 -22.68
N GLY A 485 -15.17 -6.80 -21.36
CA GLY A 485 -16.28 -6.80 -20.42
C GLY A 485 -16.88 -8.20 -20.15
N MET A 486 -16.27 -9.28 -20.64
CA MET A 486 -16.74 -10.65 -20.51
C MET A 486 -15.59 -11.58 -20.12
N GLU A 487 -15.86 -12.52 -19.21
CA GLU A 487 -14.93 -13.59 -18.79
C GLU A 487 -14.25 -14.27 -19.99
N ASN A 488 -12.93 -14.12 -20.11
CA ASN A 488 -12.10 -14.80 -21.10
C ASN A 488 -10.74 -15.18 -20.49
N SER A 489 -10.50 -16.49 -20.30
CA SER A 489 -9.26 -16.98 -19.69
C SER A 489 -7.99 -16.78 -20.54
N LEU A 490 -8.10 -16.24 -21.76
CA LEU A 490 -6.95 -15.76 -22.55
C LEU A 490 -6.58 -14.30 -22.26
N ASP A 491 -7.53 -13.49 -21.76
CA ASP A 491 -7.30 -12.09 -21.37
C ASP A 491 -7.06 -11.94 -19.86
N ALA A 492 -7.05 -13.07 -19.13
CA ALA A 492 -6.84 -13.16 -17.68
C ALA A 492 -5.39 -12.93 -17.27
N PHE A 493 -5.15 -12.05 -16.30
CA PHE A 493 -3.81 -11.77 -15.75
C PHE A 493 -3.84 -11.44 -14.26
N THR A 494 -2.66 -11.45 -13.62
CA THR A 494 -2.50 -10.98 -12.24
C THR A 494 -2.23 -9.46 -12.25
N PRO A 495 -3.20 -8.61 -11.86
CA PRO A 495 -2.99 -7.17 -11.80
C PRO A 495 -2.08 -6.81 -10.63
N SER A 496 -1.31 -5.73 -10.78
CA SER A 496 -0.56 -5.17 -9.65
C SER A 496 -1.50 -4.49 -8.63
N GLY A 497 -1.02 -4.36 -7.39
CA GLY A 497 -1.63 -3.54 -6.35
C GLY A 497 -1.77 -2.06 -6.76
N PRO A 498 -0.76 -1.45 -7.43
CA PRO A 498 -0.92 -0.17 -8.11
C PRO A 498 -2.06 -0.13 -9.13
N LEU A 499 -2.26 -1.16 -9.97
CA LEU A 499 -3.37 -1.17 -10.94
C LEU A 499 -4.73 -1.24 -10.24
N VAL A 500 -4.88 -2.11 -9.25
CA VAL A 500 -6.12 -2.17 -8.45
C VAL A 500 -6.37 -0.84 -7.71
N LYS A 501 -5.32 -0.18 -7.19
CA LYS A 501 -5.40 1.16 -6.60
C LYS A 501 -5.83 2.22 -7.63
N ALA A 502 -5.22 2.22 -8.82
CA ALA A 502 -5.55 3.13 -9.91
C ALA A 502 -7.02 2.96 -10.34
N THR A 503 -7.47 1.74 -10.61
CA THR A 503 -8.85 1.44 -11.03
C THR A 503 -9.89 1.81 -9.96
N LEU A 504 -9.61 1.54 -8.68
CA LEU A 504 -10.48 1.99 -7.58
C LEU A 504 -10.58 3.52 -7.51
N LEU A 505 -9.46 4.24 -7.62
CA LEU A 505 -9.43 5.70 -7.56
C LEU A 505 -9.97 6.36 -8.85
N ASN A 506 -9.93 5.65 -9.97
CA ASN A 506 -10.59 6.06 -11.21
C ASN A 506 -12.13 5.95 -11.13
N SER A 507 -12.65 5.08 -10.24
CA SER A 507 -14.09 4.86 -10.02
C SER A 507 -14.80 5.90 -9.14
N THR A 508 -14.17 7.03 -8.83
CA THR A 508 -14.60 7.91 -7.71
C THR A 508 -15.47 9.09 -8.13
N ARG A 509 -16.56 9.36 -7.42
CA ARG A 509 -17.44 10.53 -7.64
C ARG A 509 -17.21 11.62 -6.58
N ASP A 510 -17.19 12.88 -7.06
CA ASP A 510 -17.19 14.12 -6.26
C ASP A 510 -18.30 14.12 -5.19
N MET A 511 -17.99 14.64 -3.99
CA MET A 511 -18.85 14.51 -2.81
C MET A 511 -19.74 15.72 -2.57
N THR A 512 -21.03 15.46 -2.34
CA THR A 512 -22.04 16.49 -2.19
C THR A 512 -21.82 17.32 -0.93
N GLY A 513 -21.58 18.62 -1.12
CA GLY A 513 -21.44 19.60 -0.05
C GLY A 513 -20.00 19.88 0.41
N ILE A 514 -19.01 19.20 -0.17
CA ILE A 514 -17.59 19.58 -0.05
C ILE A 514 -17.27 20.59 -1.17
N GLY A 515 -16.21 21.38 -1.00
CA GLY A 515 -15.79 22.39 -1.96
C GLY A 515 -14.30 22.30 -2.23
N GLY A 516 -13.93 22.37 -3.51
CA GLY A 516 -12.53 22.32 -3.95
C GLY A 516 -12.04 20.94 -4.41
N PHE A 517 -12.95 20.08 -4.90
CA PHE A 517 -12.61 18.78 -5.49
C PHE A 517 -11.44 18.86 -6.48
N PRO A 518 -10.41 17.99 -6.35
CA PRO A 518 -10.16 16.98 -5.31
C PRO A 518 -9.55 17.61 -4.03
N SER A 519 -10.34 17.68 -2.94
CA SER A 519 -9.91 18.33 -1.70
C SER A 519 -9.16 17.39 -0.74
N ASN A 520 -8.50 17.99 0.26
CA ASN A 520 -7.88 17.26 1.37
C ASN A 520 -8.91 16.71 2.39
N LEU A 521 -10.21 16.91 2.16
CA LEU A 521 -11.26 16.22 2.92
C LEU A 521 -11.73 14.97 2.17
N GLU A 522 -12.15 15.10 0.91
CA GLU A 522 -12.75 13.99 0.14
C GLU A 522 -11.75 13.09 -0.60
N GLY A 523 -10.49 13.53 -0.75
CA GLY A 523 -9.52 12.85 -1.59
C GLY A 523 -9.95 12.92 -3.06
N TRP A 524 -10.11 11.76 -3.67
CA TRP A 524 -10.69 11.58 -5.01
C TRP A 524 -12.21 11.39 -4.99
N GLY A 525 -12.82 11.31 -3.80
CA GLY A 525 -14.26 11.14 -3.61
C GLY A 525 -14.68 9.69 -3.33
N ARG A 526 -15.96 9.39 -3.55
CA ARG A 526 -16.56 8.10 -3.17
C ARG A 526 -16.50 7.08 -4.31
N THR A 527 -16.03 5.86 -4.01
CA THR A 527 -16.07 4.69 -4.91
C THR A 527 -17.45 4.51 -5.57
N THR A 528 -17.47 4.19 -6.86
CA THR A 528 -18.64 3.77 -7.65
C THR A 528 -18.13 2.96 -8.85
N LEU A 529 -18.01 1.64 -8.72
CA LEU A 529 -17.28 0.78 -9.66
C LEU A 529 -17.74 0.88 -11.14
N ASP A 530 -19.01 1.24 -11.44
CA ASP A 530 -19.48 1.47 -12.82
C ASP A 530 -18.80 2.67 -13.53
N ASP A 531 -18.12 3.56 -12.79
CA ASP A 531 -17.34 4.63 -13.39
C ASP A 531 -16.01 4.16 -14.00
N ALA A 532 -15.55 2.94 -13.68
CA ALA A 532 -14.24 2.42 -14.07
C ALA A 532 -14.27 1.00 -14.65
N LEU A 533 -15.11 0.08 -14.17
CA LEU A 533 -15.25 -1.25 -14.76
C LEU A 533 -16.17 -1.19 -15.99
N PHE A 534 -15.91 -2.04 -17.00
CA PHE A 534 -16.64 -2.07 -18.27
C PHE A 534 -17.37 -3.39 -18.46
N PHE A 535 -18.64 -3.34 -18.88
CA PHE A 535 -19.44 -4.48 -19.30
C PHE A 535 -20.16 -4.23 -20.65
N PRO A 536 -20.55 -5.29 -21.40
CA PRO A 536 -21.08 -5.14 -22.76
C PRO A 536 -22.41 -4.38 -22.82
N GLY A 537 -22.35 -3.14 -23.31
CA GLY A 537 -23.50 -2.26 -23.48
C GLY A 537 -23.34 -0.89 -22.81
N ASP A 538 -22.32 -0.72 -21.97
CA ASP A 538 -22.00 0.55 -21.33
C ASP A 538 -21.57 1.63 -22.34
N SER A 539 -21.87 2.90 -22.03
CA SER A 539 -21.37 4.06 -22.78
C SER A 539 -19.90 4.39 -22.49
N ARG A 540 -19.39 3.87 -21.37
CA ARG A 540 -18.03 4.02 -20.89
C ARG A 540 -17.26 2.71 -21.07
N ARG A 541 -15.96 2.81 -21.33
CA ARG A 541 -15.02 1.69 -21.34
C ARG A 541 -13.89 1.92 -20.35
N LEU A 542 -13.23 0.82 -20.00
CA LEU A 542 -11.95 0.77 -19.30
C LEU A 542 -10.85 0.54 -20.34
N VAL A 543 -9.74 1.28 -20.21
CA VAL A 543 -8.46 0.97 -20.84
C VAL A 543 -7.42 0.94 -19.72
N VAL A 544 -6.78 -0.21 -19.52
CA VAL A 544 -5.51 -0.29 -18.78
C VAL A 544 -4.44 0.15 -19.77
N VAL A 545 -3.87 1.33 -19.54
CA VAL A 545 -2.90 1.92 -20.48
C VAL A 545 -1.54 1.25 -20.31
N ASP A 546 -1.15 0.92 -19.06
CA ASP A 546 -0.12 -0.08 -18.75
C ASP A 546 -0.19 -0.53 -17.26
N ASP A 547 0.52 -1.61 -16.91
CA ASP A 547 0.71 -2.15 -15.56
C ASP A 547 2.18 -2.57 -15.33
N VAL A 548 3.10 -1.59 -15.36
CA VAL A 548 4.55 -1.78 -15.33
C VAL A 548 5.04 -2.11 -13.93
N ARG A 549 5.71 -3.26 -13.77
CA ARG A 549 6.30 -3.70 -12.48
C ARG A 549 7.60 -2.97 -12.19
N ASN A 550 8.07 -2.96 -10.94
CA ASN A 550 9.26 -2.16 -10.61
C ASN A 550 10.52 -2.64 -11.33
N ALA A 551 10.65 -3.94 -11.65
CA ALA A 551 11.80 -4.46 -12.40
C ALA A 551 11.97 -3.79 -13.78
N ASP A 552 10.85 -3.50 -14.44
CA ASP A 552 10.76 -2.90 -15.78
C ASP A 552 10.45 -1.38 -15.73
N GLY A 553 10.55 -0.78 -14.53
CA GLY A 553 10.15 0.59 -14.24
C GLY A 553 11.15 1.67 -14.67
N LEU A 554 10.69 2.92 -14.70
CA LEU A 554 11.52 4.05 -15.17
C LEU A 554 12.69 4.36 -14.22
N THR A 555 13.77 4.90 -14.79
CA THR A 555 14.84 5.61 -14.08
C THR A 555 14.67 7.13 -14.20
N THR A 556 15.61 7.93 -13.67
CA THR A 556 15.50 9.41 -13.67
C THR A 556 15.71 9.99 -15.07
N GLY A 557 14.71 10.74 -15.55
CA GLY A 557 14.75 11.46 -16.83
C GLY A 557 14.11 10.72 -18.00
N GLU A 558 13.79 9.43 -17.84
CA GLU A 558 13.09 8.64 -18.85
C GLU A 558 11.60 9.03 -18.96
N SER A 559 11.01 8.77 -20.13
CA SER A 559 9.58 8.93 -20.35
C SER A 559 9.05 7.98 -21.40
N VAL A 560 7.86 7.43 -21.19
CA VAL A 560 7.15 6.54 -22.12
C VAL A 560 5.86 7.19 -22.58
N ASP A 561 5.56 7.08 -23.87
CA ASP A 561 4.35 7.60 -24.52
C ASP A 561 3.42 6.45 -24.93
N TYR A 562 2.18 6.52 -24.45
CA TYR A 562 1.09 5.61 -24.78
C TYR A 562 0.02 6.32 -25.61
N GLY A 563 -0.61 5.59 -26.54
CA GLY A 563 -1.80 6.05 -27.24
C GLY A 563 -3.07 5.78 -26.45
N LEU A 564 -4.01 6.74 -26.42
CA LEU A 564 -5.37 6.54 -25.94
C LEU A 564 -6.37 7.20 -26.90
N ASN A 565 -7.33 6.45 -27.42
CA ASN A 565 -8.40 7.02 -28.25
C ASN A 565 -9.56 7.50 -27.38
N VAL A 566 -10.05 8.72 -27.62
CA VAL A 566 -11.34 9.21 -27.14
C VAL A 566 -12.35 9.12 -28.29
N ASP A 567 -13.23 8.14 -28.20
CA ASP A 567 -14.28 7.85 -29.18
C ASP A 567 -15.48 8.80 -29.11
N GLY A 568 -15.66 9.50 -27.98
CA GLY A 568 -16.73 10.48 -27.82
C GLY A 568 -16.57 11.41 -26.62
N SER A 569 -17.19 12.59 -26.70
CA SER A 569 -17.15 13.64 -25.66
C SER A 569 -18.35 13.63 -24.71
N GLY A 570 -19.20 12.58 -24.77
CA GLY A 570 -20.40 12.45 -23.94
C GLY A 570 -20.15 11.89 -22.53
N GLU A 571 -19.01 11.22 -22.33
CA GLU A 571 -18.51 10.77 -21.04
C GLU A 571 -17.26 11.60 -20.68
N PRO A 572 -17.03 11.94 -19.39
CA PRO A 572 -15.75 12.45 -18.94
C PRO A 572 -14.61 11.48 -19.26
N LEU A 573 -13.47 12.01 -19.72
CA LEU A 573 -12.20 11.26 -19.71
C LEU A 573 -11.60 11.37 -18.32
N ARG A 574 -11.32 10.24 -17.68
CA ARG A 574 -10.45 10.17 -16.50
C ARG A 574 -9.28 9.25 -16.78
N ILE A 575 -8.09 9.65 -16.33
CA ILE A 575 -6.87 8.85 -16.36
C ILE A 575 -6.29 8.91 -14.95
N THR A 576 -6.04 7.76 -14.34
CA THR A 576 -5.47 7.66 -12.99
C THR A 576 -4.21 6.79 -13.05
N MET A 577 -3.08 7.36 -12.66
CA MET A 577 -1.83 6.64 -12.42
C MET A 577 -1.64 6.41 -10.92
N ALA A 578 -1.13 5.25 -10.55
CA ALA A 578 -0.63 4.98 -9.19
C ALA A 578 0.69 4.20 -9.24
N PHE A 579 1.53 4.39 -8.22
CA PHE A 579 2.76 3.62 -8.05
C PHE A 579 3.06 3.33 -6.57
N TYR A 580 3.89 2.31 -6.31
CA TYR A 580 4.42 2.00 -4.99
C TYR A 580 5.86 2.52 -4.86
N ASP A 581 5.96 3.68 -4.21
CA ASP A 581 7.20 4.42 -3.96
C ASP A 581 8.09 3.66 -2.96
N VAL A 582 9.41 3.82 -3.06
CA VAL A 582 10.39 3.20 -2.16
C VAL A 582 10.17 3.71 -0.73
N PRO A 583 10.14 2.85 0.30
CA PRO A 583 9.81 3.25 1.67
C PRO A 583 10.75 4.32 2.22
N GLY A 584 10.17 5.46 2.64
CA GLY A 584 10.91 6.60 3.17
C GLY A 584 11.65 6.28 4.47
N ALA A 585 12.63 7.10 4.84
CA ALA A 585 13.32 6.96 6.12
C ALA A 585 12.37 7.26 7.30
N SER A 586 12.40 6.42 8.34
CA SER A 586 11.59 6.59 9.55
C SER A 586 11.84 7.94 10.22
N GLY A 587 10.79 8.74 10.42
CA GLY A 587 10.88 10.07 11.01
C GLY A 587 11.27 11.19 10.02
N ALA A 588 11.38 10.90 8.72
CA ALA A 588 11.58 11.94 7.70
C ALA A 588 10.38 12.90 7.65
N SER A 589 10.64 14.21 7.61
CA SER A 589 9.60 15.25 7.49
C SER A 589 8.95 15.31 6.10
N ASN A 590 9.59 14.69 5.10
CA ASN A 590 8.99 14.30 3.84
C ASN A 590 9.47 12.86 3.54
N PRO A 591 8.59 11.85 3.45
CA PRO A 591 8.96 10.47 3.19
C PRO A 591 9.00 10.08 1.71
N VAL A 592 8.63 10.97 0.78
CA VAL A 592 8.63 10.71 -0.67
C VAL A 592 10.06 10.45 -1.17
N VAL A 593 10.24 9.46 -2.05
CA VAL A 593 11.55 9.09 -2.59
C VAL A 593 11.58 9.23 -4.12
N ASN A 594 10.71 8.53 -4.83
CA ASN A 594 10.59 8.59 -6.28
C ASN A 594 9.43 9.50 -6.69
N ASN A 595 9.66 10.35 -7.69
CA ASN A 595 8.63 11.17 -8.34
C ASN A 595 8.46 10.76 -9.80
N VAL A 596 7.21 10.46 -10.16
CA VAL A 596 6.79 10.06 -11.51
C VAL A 596 5.56 10.89 -11.89
N ASP A 597 5.64 11.64 -12.98
CA ASP A 597 4.60 12.57 -13.43
C ASP A 597 3.67 11.90 -14.46
N LEU A 598 2.36 12.13 -14.37
CA LEU A 598 1.36 11.81 -15.39
C LEU A 598 1.07 13.05 -16.24
N VAL A 599 1.15 12.90 -17.56
CA VAL A 599 0.83 13.94 -18.53
C VAL A 599 -0.10 13.40 -19.60
N ALA A 600 -1.17 14.12 -19.93
CA ALA A 600 -2.04 13.79 -21.06
C ALA A 600 -2.03 14.93 -22.09
N ILE A 601 -1.95 14.60 -23.38
CA ILE A 601 -1.90 15.56 -24.48
C ILE A 601 -3.08 15.29 -25.42
N SER A 602 -3.94 16.28 -25.62
CA SER A 602 -5.12 16.14 -26.49
C SER A 602 -4.79 16.27 -27.99
N PRO A 603 -5.71 15.87 -28.90
CA PRO A 603 -5.52 16.00 -30.35
C PRO A 603 -5.13 17.41 -30.85
N SER A 604 -5.60 18.47 -30.18
CA SER A 604 -5.21 19.86 -30.45
C SER A 604 -3.86 20.30 -29.85
N GLY A 605 -3.15 19.38 -29.18
CA GLY A 605 -1.89 19.64 -28.48
C GLY A 605 -2.07 20.25 -27.09
N THR A 606 -3.26 20.18 -26.48
CA THR A 606 -3.49 20.72 -25.15
C THR A 606 -2.96 19.75 -24.10
N THR A 607 -1.88 20.14 -23.40
CA THR A 607 -1.32 19.38 -22.27
C THR A 607 -2.17 19.54 -21.00
N TYR A 608 -2.35 18.44 -20.27
CA TYR A 608 -2.86 18.37 -18.90
C TYR A 608 -1.84 17.60 -18.06
N ARG A 609 -1.67 17.99 -16.80
CA ARG A 609 -0.81 17.29 -15.83
C ARG A 609 -1.66 16.70 -14.71
N GLY A 610 -1.23 15.59 -14.14
CA GLY A 610 -1.90 15.00 -13.00
C GLY A 610 -1.97 15.98 -11.83
N ASN A 611 -3.06 15.85 -11.06
CA ASN A 611 -3.35 16.63 -9.85
C ASN A 611 -3.48 18.16 -10.03
N ASN A 612 -3.19 18.72 -11.21
CA ASN A 612 -3.42 20.12 -11.57
C ASN A 612 -4.91 20.41 -11.85
N PHE A 613 -5.71 20.51 -10.79
CA PHE A 613 -7.16 20.75 -10.87
C PHE A 613 -7.56 22.21 -10.66
N SER A 614 -8.65 22.63 -11.31
CA SER A 614 -9.36 23.88 -11.05
C SER A 614 -10.86 23.73 -11.31
N GLY A 615 -11.67 23.88 -10.26
CA GLY A 615 -13.13 23.86 -10.38
C GLY A 615 -13.73 22.48 -10.70
N GLY A 616 -13.21 21.42 -10.05
CA GLY A 616 -13.75 20.05 -10.18
C GLY A 616 -13.25 19.26 -11.41
N GLN A 617 -12.26 19.76 -12.13
CA GLN A 617 -11.62 19.08 -13.27
C GLN A 617 -10.18 19.54 -13.46
N SER A 618 -9.39 18.81 -14.25
CA SER A 618 -8.03 19.19 -14.60
C SER A 618 -8.00 20.49 -15.41
N ALA A 619 -7.10 21.39 -15.03
CA ALA A 619 -6.78 22.58 -15.78
C ALA A 619 -5.69 22.28 -16.83
N PRO A 620 -5.72 22.93 -18.01
CA PRO A 620 -4.68 22.77 -19.01
C PRO A 620 -3.37 23.42 -18.56
N ASN A 621 -2.25 22.83 -18.95
CA ASN A 621 -0.88 23.17 -18.52
C ASN A 621 -0.66 22.96 -17.01
N GLY A 622 -0.14 23.96 -16.30
CA GLY A 622 0.19 23.87 -14.87
C GLY A 622 1.56 23.24 -14.58
N SER A 623 1.82 23.02 -13.29
CA SER A 623 2.94 22.21 -12.78
C SER A 623 2.54 20.75 -12.67
N ALA A 624 3.51 19.84 -12.59
CA ALA A 624 3.26 18.46 -12.14
C ALA A 624 3.00 18.43 -10.63
N ASP A 625 2.54 17.29 -10.11
CA ASP A 625 2.75 16.98 -8.70
C ASP A 625 4.26 16.73 -8.45
N ALA A 626 4.63 16.57 -7.19
CA ALA A 626 6.01 16.25 -6.79
C ALA A 626 6.07 15.42 -5.51
N ILE A 627 4.91 15.00 -4.98
CA ILE A 627 4.78 14.37 -3.66
C ILE A 627 3.76 13.22 -3.63
N ASN A 628 2.75 13.20 -4.49
CA ASN A 628 1.71 12.17 -4.43
C ASN A 628 2.05 10.94 -5.31
N SER A 629 2.05 9.74 -4.71
CA SER A 629 2.14 8.43 -5.39
C SER A 629 0.89 8.03 -6.18
N VAL A 630 -0.01 9.00 -6.41
CA VAL A 630 -1.20 8.91 -7.25
C VAL A 630 -1.34 10.23 -7.98
N GLU A 631 -1.39 10.18 -9.30
CA GLU A 631 -1.73 11.31 -10.14
C GLU A 631 -3.00 11.02 -10.96
N GLN A 632 -3.93 11.97 -10.99
CA GLN A 632 -5.18 11.84 -11.75
C GLN A 632 -5.38 13.04 -12.69
N ILE A 633 -5.93 12.76 -13.87
CA ILE A 633 -6.43 13.73 -14.83
C ILE A 633 -7.93 13.47 -15.05
N LEU A 634 -8.76 14.52 -15.03
CA LEU A 634 -10.20 14.46 -15.28
C LEU A 634 -10.60 15.59 -16.23
N VAL A 635 -11.11 15.26 -17.42
CA VAL A 635 -11.58 16.20 -18.43
C VAL A 635 -13.05 15.91 -18.72
N ASN A 636 -13.96 16.76 -18.21
CA ASN A 636 -15.41 16.51 -18.26
C ASN A 636 -16.02 16.57 -19.67
N ASN A 637 -15.33 17.17 -20.64
CA ASN A 637 -15.76 17.29 -22.03
C ASN A 637 -14.51 17.06 -22.92
N PRO A 638 -14.05 15.81 -23.10
CA PRO A 638 -12.79 15.55 -23.77
C PRO A 638 -12.89 15.80 -25.28
N GLU A 639 -11.77 16.19 -25.88
CA GLU A 639 -11.61 16.28 -27.33
C GLU A 639 -11.59 14.87 -27.95
N GLN A 640 -12.40 14.64 -28.98
CA GLN A 640 -12.49 13.35 -29.67
C GLN A 640 -11.27 13.14 -30.59
N GLY A 641 -10.68 11.95 -30.56
CA GLY A 641 -9.48 11.58 -31.32
C GLY A 641 -8.40 10.93 -30.47
N GLY A 642 -7.20 10.75 -31.03
CA GLY A 642 -6.05 10.17 -30.35
C GLY A 642 -5.37 11.18 -29.39
N TRP A 643 -5.27 10.79 -28.12
CA TRP A 643 -4.49 11.44 -27.08
C TRP A 643 -3.17 10.69 -26.86
N THR A 644 -2.14 11.41 -26.41
CA THR A 644 -0.93 10.81 -25.85
C THR A 644 -1.01 10.83 -24.33
N VAL A 645 -0.82 9.68 -23.68
CA VAL A 645 -0.61 9.57 -22.23
C VAL A 645 0.88 9.34 -22.02
N ARG A 646 1.57 10.32 -21.43
CA ARG A 646 3.00 10.29 -21.16
C ARG A 646 3.25 10.11 -19.67
N ILE A 647 4.08 9.15 -19.32
CA ILE A 647 4.64 8.99 -17.98
C ILE A 647 6.09 9.47 -18.00
N VAL A 648 6.53 10.20 -16.96
CA VAL A 648 7.90 10.74 -16.86
C VAL A 648 8.51 10.38 -15.51
N GLY A 649 9.69 9.74 -15.51
CA GLY A 649 10.49 9.46 -14.31
C GLY A 649 11.22 10.72 -13.82
N THR A 650 10.46 11.77 -13.46
CA THR A 650 10.99 13.12 -13.19
C THR A 650 12.07 13.15 -12.09
N ALA A 651 11.99 12.29 -11.07
CA ALA A 651 13.09 12.06 -10.13
C ALA A 651 12.95 10.68 -9.46
N VAL A 652 13.47 9.63 -10.10
CA VAL A 652 13.57 8.29 -9.53
C VAL A 652 14.89 8.17 -8.76
N ASN A 653 14.86 8.49 -7.47
CA ASN A 653 16.03 8.58 -6.59
C ASN A 653 16.47 7.23 -5.99
N SER A 654 15.68 6.17 -6.14
CA SER A 654 16.04 4.84 -5.63
C SER A 654 15.45 3.72 -6.49
N GLY A 655 16.34 2.90 -7.07
CA GLY A 655 16.01 1.82 -8.00
C GLY A 655 15.30 2.31 -9.26
N THR A 656 14.58 1.39 -9.89
CA THR A 656 13.58 1.64 -10.93
C THR A 656 12.19 1.81 -10.33
N GLN A 657 11.29 2.55 -10.99
CA GLN A 657 9.93 2.79 -10.51
C GLN A 657 8.86 2.31 -11.50
N GLY A 658 8.18 1.23 -11.13
CA GLY A 658 6.99 0.72 -11.82
C GLY A 658 5.75 1.57 -11.50
N TYR A 659 4.74 1.49 -12.35
CA TYR A 659 3.54 2.31 -12.32
C TYR A 659 2.40 1.63 -13.09
N ALA A 660 1.16 1.89 -12.68
CA ALA A 660 -0.02 1.37 -13.36
C ALA A 660 -1.00 2.51 -13.68
N ILE A 661 -1.67 2.40 -14.83
CA ILE A 661 -2.52 3.45 -15.40
C ILE A 661 -3.89 2.88 -15.78
N ALA A 662 -4.94 3.35 -15.13
CA ALA A 662 -6.32 3.07 -15.49
C ALA A 662 -6.97 4.32 -16.11
N ALA A 663 -7.48 4.21 -17.34
CA ALA A 663 -8.27 5.23 -18.01
C ALA A 663 -9.73 4.78 -18.19
N SER A 664 -10.68 5.70 -18.00
CA SER A 664 -12.08 5.46 -18.37
C SER A 664 -12.73 6.69 -19.00
N GLY A 665 -13.76 6.43 -19.80
CA GLY A 665 -14.50 7.41 -20.60
C GLY A 665 -15.14 6.71 -21.79
N ALA A 666 -15.61 7.45 -22.79
CA ALA A 666 -15.89 6.87 -24.10
C ALA A 666 -14.54 6.70 -24.83
N VAL A 667 -13.81 5.65 -24.46
CA VAL A 667 -12.41 5.42 -24.85
C VAL A 667 -12.17 4.05 -25.47
N SER A 668 -11.11 3.97 -26.25
CA SER A 668 -10.51 2.73 -26.72
C SER A 668 -8.99 2.84 -26.69
N ASP A 669 -8.35 1.69 -26.80
CA ASP A 669 -6.91 1.56 -26.94
C ASP A 669 -6.44 2.47 -28.10
N GLY A 670 -5.45 3.32 -27.83
CA GLY A 670 -4.89 4.18 -28.88
C GLY A 670 -4.01 3.39 -29.84
N PRO A 671 -3.68 3.96 -31.01
CA PRO A 671 -2.69 3.35 -31.89
C PRO A 671 -1.36 3.20 -31.13
N THR A 672 -0.86 1.97 -31.04
CA THR A 672 0.39 1.68 -30.33
C THR A 672 1.54 2.36 -31.07
N ALA A 673 2.37 3.13 -30.37
CA ALA A 673 3.49 3.85 -30.99
C ALA A 673 4.61 2.90 -31.42
N LEU A 674 5.31 3.25 -32.52
CA LEU A 674 6.48 2.50 -32.95
C LEU A 674 7.64 2.68 -31.95
N SER A 675 8.23 1.58 -31.50
CA SER A 675 9.37 1.57 -30.58
C SER A 675 10.50 0.67 -31.09
N VAL A 676 11.73 0.97 -30.67
CA VAL A 676 12.94 0.15 -30.90
C VAL A 676 13.56 -0.15 -29.54
N ASN A 677 14.07 -1.36 -29.34
CA ASN A 677 14.71 -1.81 -28.10
C ASN A 677 15.80 -2.85 -28.44
N LEU A 678 16.66 -3.17 -27.48
CA LEU A 678 17.42 -4.43 -27.53
C LEU A 678 16.50 -5.61 -27.17
N ASP A 679 16.81 -6.80 -27.68
CA ASP A 679 16.07 -8.04 -27.39
C ASP A 679 16.57 -8.76 -26.11
N MET A 680 17.66 -8.26 -25.53
CA MET A 680 18.29 -8.65 -24.27
C MET A 680 18.94 -7.40 -23.65
N ALA A 681 19.43 -7.47 -22.41
CA ALA A 681 20.23 -6.39 -21.82
C ALA A 681 21.46 -6.05 -22.67
N ALA A 682 21.90 -4.78 -22.61
CA ALA A 682 23.17 -4.38 -23.23
C ALA A 682 24.34 -5.08 -22.51
N PRO A 683 25.39 -5.52 -23.22
CA PRO A 683 26.59 -6.05 -22.56
C PRO A 683 27.32 -4.92 -21.84
N GLU A 684 27.55 -5.07 -20.53
CA GLU A 684 28.31 -4.08 -19.75
C GLU A 684 29.79 -4.02 -20.18
N ILE A 685 30.35 -5.16 -20.60
CA ILE A 685 31.73 -5.32 -21.07
C ILE A 685 31.75 -6.15 -22.35
N ILE A 686 32.64 -5.82 -23.29
CA ILE A 686 32.91 -6.61 -24.49
C ILE A 686 34.43 -6.87 -24.65
N ALA A 687 34.76 -8.05 -25.17
CA ALA A 687 36.15 -8.48 -25.36
C ALA A 687 36.88 -7.62 -26.42
N PRO A 688 38.14 -7.20 -26.16
CA PRO A 688 38.91 -6.38 -27.11
C PRO A 688 39.18 -7.13 -28.43
N GLY A 689 39.28 -6.39 -29.53
CA GLY A 689 39.60 -6.94 -30.85
C GLY A 689 38.52 -7.82 -31.50
N SER A 690 37.40 -8.07 -30.81
CA SER A 690 36.29 -8.91 -31.28
C SER A 690 35.04 -8.09 -31.61
N SER A 691 34.23 -8.55 -32.56
CA SER A 691 32.95 -7.91 -32.92
C SER A 691 31.80 -8.44 -32.07
N THR A 692 31.00 -7.56 -31.48
CA THR A 692 29.83 -7.94 -30.68
C THR A 692 28.53 -7.78 -31.49
N GLU A 693 27.71 -8.83 -31.55
CA GLU A 693 26.37 -8.74 -32.15
C GLU A 693 25.34 -8.26 -31.13
N LEU A 694 24.46 -7.35 -31.54
CA LEU A 694 23.32 -6.86 -30.76
C LEU A 694 22.02 -7.26 -31.47
N THR A 695 21.15 -8.00 -30.78
CA THR A 695 19.80 -8.28 -31.26
C THR A 695 18.88 -7.12 -30.91
N ILE A 696 18.20 -6.58 -31.91
CA ILE A 696 17.38 -5.36 -31.86
C ILE A 696 15.95 -5.71 -32.23
N ARG A 697 14.99 -5.42 -31.35
CA ARG A 697 13.56 -5.59 -31.62
C ARG A 697 12.93 -4.23 -31.94
N VAL A 698 12.15 -4.16 -33.01
CA VAL A 698 11.31 -3.00 -33.34
C VAL A 698 9.87 -3.43 -33.22
N ASN A 699 9.13 -2.88 -32.26
CA ASN A 699 7.68 -3.11 -32.17
C ASN A 699 7.00 -2.00 -32.98
N PRO A 700 6.44 -2.26 -34.17
CA PRO A 700 5.89 -1.21 -35.03
C PRO A 700 4.57 -0.62 -34.51
N GLY A 701 3.88 -1.36 -33.62
CA GLY A 701 2.58 -0.98 -33.11
C GLY A 701 1.53 -0.93 -34.23
N ASP A 702 0.75 0.15 -34.25
CA ASP A 702 -0.21 0.45 -35.32
C ASP A 702 0.40 1.30 -36.45
N ASP A 703 1.69 1.60 -36.39
CA ASP A 703 2.41 2.28 -37.46
C ASP A 703 3.09 1.29 -38.43
N MET A 704 3.50 1.79 -39.59
CA MET A 704 4.35 1.05 -40.51
C MET A 704 5.81 1.44 -40.30
N LEU A 705 6.67 0.47 -39.97
CA LEU A 705 8.12 0.64 -39.97
C LEU A 705 8.62 1.05 -41.37
N VAL A 706 9.31 2.18 -41.47
CA VAL A 706 10.00 2.62 -42.69
C VAL A 706 11.16 1.66 -42.97
N GLY A 707 11.07 0.90 -44.07
CA GLY A 707 12.03 -0.15 -44.39
C GLY A 707 13.47 0.36 -44.49
N GLY A 708 14.37 -0.22 -43.67
CA GLY A 708 15.79 0.17 -43.62
C GLY A 708 16.11 1.34 -42.68
N SER A 709 15.14 1.82 -41.90
CA SER A 709 15.33 2.86 -40.87
C SER A 709 15.99 2.35 -39.59
N THR A 710 15.98 1.03 -39.32
CA THR A 710 16.58 0.45 -38.12
C THR A 710 18.11 0.57 -38.14
N LYS A 711 18.69 1.42 -37.28
CA LYS A 711 20.15 1.65 -37.16
C LYS A 711 20.67 1.35 -35.76
N LEU A 712 21.95 1.04 -35.71
CA LEU A 712 22.80 1.17 -34.52
C LEU A 712 23.67 2.42 -34.74
N GLN A 713 23.64 3.39 -33.84
CA GLN A 713 24.47 4.60 -33.88
C GLN A 713 25.60 4.44 -32.86
N LEU A 714 26.87 4.45 -33.28
CA LEU A 714 28.03 4.09 -32.45
C LEU A 714 29.07 5.22 -32.39
N SER A 715 29.58 5.50 -31.19
CA SER A 715 30.65 6.47 -30.89
C SER A 715 31.80 5.73 -30.20
N ILE A 716 32.96 5.61 -30.83
CA ILE A 716 34.19 5.06 -30.24
C ILE A 716 35.11 6.22 -29.81
N ALA A 717 35.92 6.04 -28.76
CA ALA A 717 36.91 7.00 -28.27
C ALA A 717 36.40 8.45 -28.08
N ASN A 718 35.16 8.62 -27.58
CA ASN A 718 34.48 9.92 -27.47
C ASN A 718 34.31 10.71 -28.80
N GLY A 719 34.37 10.02 -29.94
CA GLY A 719 34.13 10.61 -31.26
C GLY A 719 32.67 10.97 -31.53
N SER A 720 32.40 11.45 -32.74
CA SER A 720 31.03 11.61 -33.26
C SER A 720 30.40 10.24 -33.52
N PHE A 721 29.09 10.11 -33.28
CA PHE A 721 28.34 8.92 -33.67
C PHE A 721 28.39 8.67 -35.19
N ILE A 722 28.58 7.41 -35.56
CA ILE A 722 28.50 6.90 -36.93
C ILE A 722 27.36 5.89 -37.07
N GLU A 723 26.69 5.90 -38.23
CA GLU A 723 25.61 4.97 -38.53
C GLU A 723 26.18 3.59 -38.90
N ILE A 724 25.88 2.60 -38.07
CA ILE A 724 26.05 1.18 -38.35
C ILE A 724 24.71 0.62 -38.87
N GLY A 725 24.73 0.09 -40.09
CA GLY A 725 23.56 -0.53 -40.70
C GLY A 725 23.22 -1.87 -40.02
N THR A 726 21.93 -2.11 -39.75
CA THR A 726 21.46 -3.39 -39.21
C THR A 726 21.05 -4.36 -40.33
N THR A 727 21.10 -5.66 -40.06
CA THR A 727 20.57 -6.70 -40.93
C THR A 727 19.28 -7.26 -40.32
N GLN A 728 18.18 -7.28 -41.06
CA GLN A 728 16.94 -7.91 -40.59
C GLN A 728 17.11 -9.44 -40.55
N ILE A 729 16.83 -10.07 -39.41
CA ILE A 729 16.97 -11.52 -39.20
C ILE A 729 15.63 -12.26 -39.15
N SER A 730 14.56 -11.58 -38.73
CA SER A 730 13.17 -12.07 -38.83
C SER A 730 12.21 -10.89 -38.93
N GLU A 731 10.89 -11.13 -38.96
CA GLU A 731 9.91 -10.06 -38.84
C GLU A 731 10.14 -9.27 -37.54
N ASN A 732 10.28 -7.94 -37.66
CA ASN A 732 10.49 -7.03 -36.54
C ASN A 732 11.76 -7.23 -35.68
N VAL A 733 12.66 -8.16 -36.04
CA VAL A 733 13.96 -8.36 -35.35
C VAL A 733 15.14 -8.16 -36.31
N PHE A 734 16.11 -7.38 -35.83
CA PHE A 734 17.30 -6.93 -36.55
C PHE A 734 18.56 -7.28 -35.76
N ARG A 735 19.69 -7.33 -36.46
CA ARG A 735 21.02 -7.52 -35.90
C ARG A 735 21.87 -6.28 -36.19
N GLY A 736 22.31 -5.61 -35.14
CA GLY A 736 23.44 -4.68 -35.19
C GLY A 736 24.74 -5.42 -34.88
N THR A 737 25.87 -4.88 -35.30
CA THR A 737 27.20 -5.43 -34.97
C THR A 737 28.13 -4.29 -34.60
N ILE A 738 28.58 -4.26 -33.35
CA ILE A 738 29.70 -3.42 -32.93
C ILE A 738 30.97 -4.03 -33.57
N PRO A 739 31.77 -3.26 -34.33
CA PRO A 739 33.02 -3.75 -34.88
C PRO A 739 34.03 -4.03 -33.75
N PRO A 740 35.16 -4.70 -34.03
CA PRO A 740 36.31 -4.74 -33.12
C PRO A 740 36.65 -3.34 -32.58
N VAL A 741 36.75 -3.25 -31.24
CA VAL A 741 37.18 -2.07 -30.49
C VAL A 741 38.50 -2.37 -29.77
N ASP A 742 39.32 -1.35 -29.54
CA ASP A 742 40.61 -1.50 -28.89
C ASP A 742 40.49 -1.37 -27.37
N CYS A 743 41.42 -1.97 -26.63
CA CYS A 743 41.52 -1.80 -25.18
C CYS A 743 41.58 -0.31 -24.78
N GLY A 744 40.72 0.09 -23.84
CA GLY A 744 40.63 1.47 -23.37
C GLY A 744 39.82 2.41 -24.27
N ASP A 745 39.18 1.90 -25.33
CA ASP A 745 38.09 2.63 -25.99
C ASP A 745 36.90 2.83 -25.03
N ASP A 746 36.15 3.90 -25.28
CA ASP A 746 34.87 4.22 -24.64
C ASP A 746 33.74 4.11 -25.69
N PRO A 747 33.32 2.89 -26.07
CA PRO A 747 32.23 2.68 -27.02
C PRO A 747 30.87 2.99 -26.39
N ARG A 748 30.20 3.98 -26.98
CA ARG A 748 28.85 4.42 -26.61
C ARG A 748 27.90 4.27 -27.79
N PHE A 749 26.68 3.83 -27.57
CA PHE A 749 25.72 3.59 -28.65
C PHE A 749 24.27 3.92 -28.29
N PHE A 750 23.45 4.10 -29.32
CA PHE A 750 22.00 4.08 -29.22
C PHE A 750 21.40 3.47 -30.48
N LEU A 751 20.16 3.00 -30.39
CA LEU A 751 19.39 2.47 -31.52
C LEU A 751 18.49 3.55 -32.11
N GLN A 752 18.12 3.37 -33.37
CA GLN A 752 17.19 4.25 -34.09
C GLN A 752 16.24 3.41 -34.95
N ALA A 753 14.98 3.83 -35.06
CA ALA A 753 14.03 3.36 -36.07
C ALA A 753 13.14 4.51 -36.53
N GLU A 754 12.38 4.36 -37.63
CA GLU A 754 11.46 5.39 -38.13
C GLU A 754 10.11 4.76 -38.52
N GLY A 755 9.02 5.30 -37.99
CA GLY A 755 7.65 4.95 -38.39
C GLY A 755 7.06 5.96 -39.38
N VAL A 756 6.21 5.47 -40.29
CA VAL A 756 5.54 6.29 -41.32
C VAL A 756 4.67 7.39 -40.71
N THR A 757 4.16 7.18 -39.50
CA THR A 757 3.28 8.09 -38.76
C THR A 757 4.00 8.73 -37.57
N THR A 758 4.79 7.93 -36.86
CA THR A 758 5.47 8.30 -35.60
C THR A 758 6.75 9.11 -35.85
N GLY A 759 7.37 8.98 -37.03
CA GLY A 759 8.68 9.54 -37.32
C GLY A 759 9.80 8.75 -36.63
N THR A 760 10.94 9.40 -36.40
CA THR A 760 12.15 8.76 -35.84
C THR A 760 12.06 8.60 -34.33
N VAL A 761 12.35 7.39 -33.83
CA VAL A 761 12.46 7.04 -32.40
C VAL A 761 13.84 6.46 -32.08
N PHE A 762 14.21 6.48 -30.80
CA PHE A 762 15.52 6.05 -30.30
C PHE A 762 15.43 5.15 -29.07
N PHE A 763 16.48 4.36 -28.82
CA PHE A 763 16.70 3.64 -27.57
C PHE A 763 18.17 3.76 -27.13
N PRO A 764 18.49 4.37 -25.97
CA PRO A 764 17.56 5.04 -25.05
C PRO A 764 16.81 6.22 -25.72
N PRO A 765 15.67 6.69 -25.18
CA PRO A 765 14.84 7.72 -25.82
C PRO A 765 15.56 9.05 -26.11
N ALA A 766 16.60 9.37 -25.33
CA ALA A 766 17.45 10.54 -25.52
C ALA A 766 18.47 10.41 -26.68
N GLY A 767 18.68 9.19 -27.19
CA GLY A 767 19.59 8.89 -28.30
C GLY A 767 21.01 9.43 -28.07
N ALA A 768 21.48 10.28 -28.98
CA ALA A 768 22.82 10.88 -28.90
C ALA A 768 23.08 11.80 -27.69
N ALA A 769 22.04 12.17 -26.93
CA ALA A 769 22.19 13.00 -25.73
C ALA A 769 22.47 12.19 -24.45
N ASP A 770 22.04 10.92 -24.41
CA ASP A 770 22.30 9.98 -23.30
C ASP A 770 22.37 8.55 -23.87
N PRO A 771 23.56 8.15 -24.39
CA PRO A 771 23.76 6.84 -25.01
C PRO A 771 24.06 5.75 -23.97
N LEU A 772 23.79 4.50 -24.32
CA LEU A 772 24.35 3.35 -23.59
C LEU A 772 25.88 3.34 -23.74
N GLN A 773 26.58 2.90 -22.69
CA GLN A 773 28.04 2.86 -22.60
C GLN A 773 28.49 1.43 -22.30
N ILE A 774 29.59 0.98 -22.91
CA ILE A 774 30.12 -0.38 -22.79
C ILE A 774 31.62 -0.30 -22.42
N GLY A 775 32.09 -1.11 -21.48
CA GLY A 775 33.51 -1.29 -21.17
C GLY A 775 34.23 -2.25 -22.13
N VAL A 776 35.54 -2.10 -22.31
CA VAL A 776 36.33 -2.99 -23.18
C VAL A 776 37.43 -3.69 -22.37
N GLY A 777 37.40 -5.03 -22.33
CA GLY A 777 38.33 -5.86 -21.58
C GLY A 777 37.78 -7.26 -21.30
N GLU A 778 38.45 -8.02 -20.44
CA GLU A 778 38.09 -9.40 -20.08
C GLU A 778 38.46 -9.71 -18.61
N PHE A 779 37.73 -10.61 -17.95
CA PHE A 779 38.07 -11.10 -16.60
C PHE A 779 38.73 -12.47 -16.69
N ALA A 780 40.06 -12.52 -16.52
CA ALA A 780 40.80 -13.78 -16.43
C ALA A 780 40.67 -14.37 -15.01
N ILE A 781 40.42 -15.68 -14.90
CA ILE A 781 40.31 -16.36 -13.60
C ILE A 781 41.72 -16.62 -13.04
N GLU A 782 41.99 -16.08 -11.85
CA GLU A 782 43.21 -16.27 -11.07
C GLU A 782 43.11 -17.44 -10.09
N LEU A 783 41.91 -17.72 -9.56
CA LEU A 783 41.57 -18.96 -8.87
C LEU A 783 40.08 -19.26 -9.06
N MET A 784 39.74 -20.53 -9.25
CA MET A 784 38.39 -21.05 -9.02
C MET A 784 38.51 -22.28 -8.13
N ASP A 785 37.77 -22.30 -7.02
CA ASP A 785 37.89 -23.33 -6.00
C ASP A 785 36.54 -23.61 -5.32
N ASN A 786 35.94 -24.74 -5.69
CA ASN A 786 34.76 -25.32 -5.05
C ASN A 786 35.12 -26.43 -4.06
N PHE A 787 36.34 -26.40 -3.49
CA PHE A 787 36.77 -27.23 -2.36
C PHE A 787 36.74 -28.76 -2.52
N GLU A 788 36.43 -29.27 -3.71
CA GLU A 788 36.57 -30.70 -4.04
C GLU A 788 38.02 -31.20 -3.96
N THR A 789 39.01 -30.29 -4.06
CA THR A 789 40.45 -30.63 -4.01
C THR A 789 41.24 -29.71 -3.08
N ASP A 790 42.50 -30.07 -2.80
CA ASP A 790 43.36 -29.31 -1.88
C ASP A 790 44.24 -28.29 -2.63
N THR A 791 43.71 -27.09 -2.85
CA THR A 791 44.41 -25.98 -3.51
C THR A 791 45.40 -25.24 -2.60
N GLY A 792 45.42 -25.54 -1.29
CA GLY A 792 46.35 -24.96 -0.32
C GLY A 792 45.78 -23.90 0.62
N TRP A 793 44.47 -23.92 0.89
CA TRP A 793 43.87 -23.15 2.00
C TRP A 793 44.43 -23.58 3.35
N THR A 794 44.44 -22.64 4.30
CA THR A 794 45.07 -22.85 5.61
C THR A 794 44.15 -22.43 6.74
N VAL A 795 44.12 -23.23 7.81
CA VAL A 795 43.28 -22.99 9.00
C VAL A 795 44.17 -22.64 10.19
N SER A 796 43.74 -21.63 10.97
CA SER A 796 44.40 -21.20 12.19
C SER A 796 43.35 -20.98 13.29
N ASN A 797 43.54 -21.63 14.44
CA ASN A 797 42.60 -21.58 15.57
C ASN A 797 43.27 -20.90 16.77
N ASP A 798 42.56 -19.99 17.43
CA ASP A 798 42.99 -19.42 18.71
C ASP A 798 43.02 -20.50 19.81
N PRO A 799 43.95 -20.45 20.79
CA PRO A 799 44.00 -21.41 21.90
C PRO A 799 42.76 -21.46 22.82
N SER A 800 41.79 -20.57 22.65
CA SER A 800 40.50 -20.60 23.34
C SER A 800 39.38 -21.34 22.59
N LEU A 801 39.59 -21.73 21.32
CA LEU A 801 38.64 -22.55 20.57
C LEU A 801 38.58 -23.97 21.15
N THR A 802 37.38 -24.51 21.43
CA THR A 802 37.20 -25.90 21.91
C THR A 802 36.44 -26.83 20.97
N ALA A 803 35.68 -26.30 20.01
CA ALA A 803 34.94 -27.02 18.96
C ALA A 803 34.77 -26.11 17.71
N GLY A 804 34.27 -26.65 16.59
CA GLY A 804 33.90 -25.84 15.42
C GLY A 804 35.08 -25.20 14.70
N GLY A 805 36.21 -25.91 14.64
CA GLY A 805 37.33 -25.48 13.79
C GLY A 805 36.99 -25.65 12.32
N TRP A 806 37.40 -24.71 11.47
CA TRP A 806 37.28 -24.86 10.02
C TRP A 806 37.93 -26.17 9.54
N ALA A 807 37.17 -26.97 8.78
CA ALA A 807 37.65 -28.13 8.06
C ALA A 807 36.86 -28.33 6.77
N ARG A 808 37.47 -29.00 5.79
CA ARG A 808 36.87 -29.28 4.49
C ARG A 808 36.16 -30.63 4.53
N GLY A 809 34.92 -30.69 4.06
CA GLY A 809 34.12 -31.90 4.10
C GLY A 809 32.73 -31.74 3.48
N LEU A 810 31.96 -32.83 3.51
CA LEU A 810 30.55 -32.81 3.15
C LEU A 810 29.75 -32.20 4.31
N PRO A 811 28.69 -31.43 4.04
CA PRO A 811 27.69 -31.09 5.05
C PRO A 811 26.97 -32.34 5.59
N LEU A 812 26.88 -32.45 6.91
CA LEU A 812 26.36 -33.61 7.64
C LEU A 812 25.56 -33.13 8.86
N GLY A 813 24.29 -33.53 8.94
CA GLY A 813 23.34 -33.07 9.96
C GLY A 813 21.98 -32.71 9.34
N GLY A 814 22.00 -32.13 8.14
CA GLY A 814 20.79 -31.85 7.35
C GLY A 814 20.06 -30.55 7.74
N GLY A 815 20.73 -29.66 8.48
CA GLY A 815 20.20 -28.39 8.97
C GLY A 815 19.60 -28.43 10.37
N ASP A 816 19.72 -29.54 11.09
CA ASP A 816 19.11 -29.75 12.41
C ASP A 816 19.79 -28.96 13.55
N ARG A 817 21.01 -28.42 13.34
CA ARG A 817 21.77 -27.60 14.32
C ARG A 817 22.18 -26.21 13.79
N SER A 818 21.49 -25.67 12.80
CA SER A 818 21.90 -24.45 12.06
C SER A 818 23.09 -24.67 11.11
N ASP A 819 23.48 -25.92 10.87
CA ASP A 819 24.38 -26.34 9.80
C ASP A 819 23.75 -26.12 8.40
N PRO A 820 24.54 -26.00 7.33
CA PRO A 820 24.01 -26.08 5.98
C PRO A 820 23.56 -27.52 5.64
N ALA A 821 22.34 -27.68 5.12
CA ALA A 821 21.79 -29.00 4.78
C ALA A 821 22.38 -29.62 3.49
N THR A 822 22.99 -28.78 2.65
CA THR A 822 23.74 -29.11 1.42
C THR A 822 24.88 -28.11 1.27
N ASP A 823 25.82 -28.39 0.39
CA ASP A 823 26.80 -27.45 -0.13
C ASP A 823 26.12 -26.39 -1.04
N SER A 824 26.88 -25.42 -1.57
CA SER A 824 26.34 -24.27 -2.29
C SER A 824 26.03 -24.59 -3.77
N ASP A 825 26.98 -25.24 -4.46
CA ASP A 825 26.86 -25.54 -5.90
C ASP A 825 26.33 -26.96 -6.21
N GLY A 826 26.36 -27.88 -5.23
CA GLY A 826 25.95 -29.27 -5.37
C GLY A 826 27.05 -30.22 -5.84
N SER A 827 28.32 -29.79 -5.82
CA SER A 827 29.49 -30.64 -6.10
C SER A 827 29.82 -31.60 -4.94
N GLY A 828 29.69 -31.15 -3.69
CA GLY A 828 29.70 -31.98 -2.48
C GLY A 828 30.48 -31.42 -1.29
N GLN A 829 31.77 -31.12 -1.47
CA GLN A 829 32.69 -30.68 -0.41
C GLN A 829 32.77 -29.16 -0.32
N CYS A 830 32.54 -28.59 0.86
CA CYS A 830 32.80 -27.18 1.15
C CYS A 830 33.70 -27.06 2.40
N PHE A 831 34.07 -25.83 2.79
CA PHE A 831 34.63 -25.59 4.13
C PHE A 831 33.50 -25.30 5.12
N LEU A 832 33.53 -25.99 6.25
CA LEU A 832 32.57 -25.87 7.35
C LEU A 832 33.29 -25.73 8.69
N THR A 833 32.63 -25.13 9.66
CA THR A 833 32.96 -25.29 11.08
C THR A 833 32.45 -26.67 11.53
N ASP A 834 33.37 -27.56 11.94
CA ASP A 834 33.09 -28.99 12.25
C ASP A 834 32.15 -29.75 11.27
N PRO A 835 32.68 -30.33 10.15
CA PRO A 835 31.91 -31.19 9.24
C PRO A 835 31.61 -32.58 9.85
N ASN A 836 30.84 -32.63 10.94
CA ASN A 836 30.54 -33.82 11.73
C ASN A 836 29.05 -33.89 12.16
N ASP A 837 28.41 -35.03 11.91
CA ASP A 837 27.01 -35.30 12.25
C ASP A 837 26.70 -35.10 13.76
N GLY A 838 26.01 -34.00 14.07
CA GLY A 838 25.43 -33.71 15.38
C GLY A 838 26.25 -32.83 16.33
N ASP A 839 27.50 -32.48 16.00
CA ASP A 839 28.38 -31.65 16.84
C ASP A 839 28.99 -30.45 16.09
N THR A 840 28.13 -29.82 15.29
CA THR A 840 28.33 -28.54 14.60
C THR A 840 28.15 -27.39 15.59
N ASP A 841 29.25 -26.89 16.15
CA ASP A 841 29.25 -25.68 16.98
C ASP A 841 30.65 -25.02 17.13
N VAL A 842 30.75 -23.73 16.88
CA VAL A 842 31.97 -22.92 17.12
C VAL A 842 32.08 -22.54 18.59
N ASP A 843 32.61 -23.42 19.44
CA ASP A 843 32.94 -23.03 20.82
C ASP A 843 34.20 -22.12 20.87
N GLY A 844 34.03 -20.81 21.10
CA GLY A 844 35.17 -19.91 21.39
C GLY A 844 35.82 -19.32 20.13
N GLY A 845 37.15 -19.16 20.14
CA GLY A 845 37.93 -18.83 18.95
C GLY A 845 38.60 -17.44 18.94
N PRO A 846 38.89 -16.88 17.75
CA PRO A 846 38.40 -17.30 16.43
C PRO A 846 39.06 -18.57 15.86
N THR A 847 38.32 -19.25 14.97
CA THR A 847 38.88 -20.06 13.89
C THR A 847 38.95 -19.23 12.60
N ILE A 848 40.04 -19.38 11.85
CA ILE A 848 40.36 -18.54 10.69
C ILE A 848 40.76 -19.43 9.51
N LEU A 849 39.96 -19.42 8.45
CA LEU A 849 40.24 -20.03 7.16
C LEU A 849 40.84 -18.97 6.22
N THR A 850 42.04 -19.20 5.67
CA THR A 850 42.79 -18.23 4.83
C THR A 850 43.17 -18.84 3.48
N SER A 851 42.92 -18.10 2.41
CA SER A 851 43.17 -18.52 1.02
C SER A 851 44.65 -18.65 0.66
N PRO A 852 44.98 -19.37 -0.43
CA PRO A 852 46.16 -19.11 -1.25
C PRO A 852 46.28 -17.62 -1.66
N ALA A 853 47.44 -17.22 -2.19
CA ALA A 853 47.59 -15.87 -2.74
C ALA A 853 47.05 -15.81 -4.17
N PHE A 854 46.22 -14.81 -4.46
CA PHE A 854 45.82 -14.41 -5.81
C PHE A 854 46.86 -13.44 -6.38
N ASP A 855 47.12 -13.50 -7.70
CA ASP A 855 48.02 -12.55 -8.36
C ASP A 855 47.28 -11.58 -9.27
N PHE A 856 46.94 -10.42 -8.72
CA PHE A 856 46.35 -9.31 -9.46
C PHE A 856 47.38 -8.25 -9.87
N SER A 857 48.69 -8.54 -9.79
CA SER A 857 49.73 -7.52 -10.02
C SER A 857 49.85 -7.02 -11.47
N GLY A 858 49.23 -7.73 -12.43
CA GLY A 858 49.08 -7.30 -13.82
C GLY A 858 47.68 -6.81 -14.20
N SER A 859 46.71 -6.85 -13.27
CA SER A 859 45.30 -6.54 -13.56
C SER A 859 45.02 -5.03 -13.44
N LEU A 860 44.11 -4.50 -14.26
CA LEU A 860 43.65 -3.11 -14.17
C LEU A 860 42.58 -2.91 -13.09
N ASP A 861 41.79 -3.94 -12.87
CA ASP A 861 40.78 -4.09 -11.81
C ASP A 861 40.75 -5.57 -11.39
N ALA A 862 40.09 -5.96 -10.30
CA ALA A 862 39.91 -7.36 -9.94
C ALA A 862 38.67 -7.61 -9.09
N GLN A 863 38.09 -8.80 -9.20
CA GLN A 863 36.96 -9.25 -8.40
C GLN A 863 37.26 -10.54 -7.64
N ILE A 864 36.58 -10.72 -6.50
CA ILE A 864 36.47 -12.02 -5.83
C ILE A 864 35.00 -12.29 -5.57
N SER A 865 34.50 -13.41 -6.06
CA SER A 865 33.24 -14.03 -5.68
C SER A 865 33.50 -15.13 -4.65
N TYR A 866 32.60 -15.30 -3.69
CA TYR A 866 32.57 -16.44 -2.78
C TYR A 866 31.13 -16.72 -2.35
N ASP A 867 30.77 -17.98 -2.18
CA ASP A 867 29.55 -18.37 -1.50
C ASP A 867 29.84 -18.52 0.01
N ARG A 868 28.94 -18.01 0.85
CA ARG A 868 29.04 -18.19 2.31
C ARG A 868 27.71 -18.50 2.98
N TYR A 869 27.75 -19.39 3.94
CA TYR A 869 26.64 -19.76 4.83
C TYR A 869 26.88 -19.18 6.23
N TYR A 870 25.79 -18.84 6.92
CA TYR A 870 25.83 -18.35 8.30
C TYR A 870 24.58 -18.79 9.08
N GLY A 871 24.74 -19.74 10.00
CA GLY A 871 23.69 -20.20 10.91
C GLY A 871 23.98 -19.77 12.34
N ASN A 872 23.01 -19.18 13.03
CA ASN A 872 23.16 -18.88 14.46
C ASN A 872 21.81 -18.91 15.19
N SER A 873 21.84 -19.37 16.43
CA SER A 873 20.75 -19.29 17.41
C SER A 873 20.55 -17.92 18.07
N ASP A 874 21.55 -17.04 18.10
CA ASP A 874 21.50 -15.70 18.71
C ASP A 874 22.21 -14.60 17.85
N ILE A 875 22.65 -13.48 18.47
CA ILE A 875 23.32 -12.35 17.82
C ILE A 875 24.65 -11.93 18.50
N SER A 876 25.23 -12.80 19.33
CA SER A 876 26.45 -12.55 20.12
C SER A 876 27.72 -12.68 19.28
N ASP A 877 27.70 -13.57 18.31
CA ASP A 877 28.90 -14.14 17.71
C ASP A 877 29.44 -13.34 16.54
N THR A 878 30.66 -13.66 16.11
CA THR A 878 31.36 -12.92 15.06
C THR A 878 31.69 -13.82 13.89
N PHE A 879 31.08 -13.53 12.73
CA PHE A 879 31.52 -14.03 11.44
C PHE A 879 31.86 -12.85 10.54
N ALA A 880 33.11 -12.77 10.10
CA ALA A 880 33.63 -11.68 9.27
C ALA A 880 34.49 -12.21 8.12
N VAL A 881 34.45 -11.49 7.00
CA VAL A 881 35.30 -11.73 5.83
C VAL A 881 36.30 -10.59 5.73
N GLU A 882 37.57 -10.90 5.53
CA GLU A 882 38.65 -9.92 5.47
C GLU A 882 39.61 -10.20 4.31
N ILE A 883 40.21 -9.14 3.77
CA ILE A 883 41.16 -9.18 2.64
C ILE A 883 42.46 -8.46 3.01
N SER A 884 43.58 -8.86 2.41
CA SER A 884 44.91 -8.26 2.61
C SER A 884 45.72 -8.35 1.32
N ASP A 885 46.47 -7.31 0.96
CA ASP A 885 47.48 -7.30 -0.12
C ASP A 885 48.87 -7.80 0.35
N GLY A 886 48.95 -8.43 1.53
CA GLY A 886 50.17 -8.68 2.27
C GLY A 886 50.48 -7.60 3.33
N GLY A 887 49.73 -6.49 3.31
CA GLY A 887 49.65 -5.52 4.40
C GLY A 887 48.73 -5.96 5.56
N PRO A 888 48.21 -5.02 6.37
CA PRO A 888 47.16 -5.30 7.34
C PRO A 888 45.91 -5.92 6.70
N TRP A 889 45.12 -6.65 7.48
CA TRP A 889 43.82 -7.14 7.05
C TRP A 889 42.77 -6.03 7.11
N VAL A 890 41.91 -5.98 6.10
CA VAL A 890 40.81 -5.02 5.91
C VAL A 890 39.50 -5.81 5.89
N THR A 891 38.54 -5.44 6.73
CA THR A 891 37.24 -6.11 6.77
C THR A 891 36.40 -5.78 5.55
N VAL A 892 35.96 -6.81 4.85
CA VAL A 892 35.09 -6.77 3.66
C VAL A 892 33.63 -6.84 4.06
N GLU A 893 33.28 -7.82 4.90
CA GLU A 893 31.91 -8.05 5.37
C GLU A 893 31.91 -8.41 6.86
N ASN A 894 30.94 -7.85 7.60
CA ASN A 894 30.54 -8.34 8.92
C ASN A 894 29.16 -9.01 8.76
N VAL A 895 29.09 -10.32 8.95
CA VAL A 895 27.89 -11.11 8.61
C VAL A 895 26.85 -11.02 9.73
N ASN A 896 27.23 -11.27 10.99
CA ASN A 896 26.36 -10.97 12.13
C ASN A 896 26.32 -9.43 12.38
N PRO A 897 25.18 -8.80 12.74
CA PRO A 897 23.86 -9.34 13.07
C PRO A 897 22.86 -9.45 11.88
N ASN A 898 23.34 -9.49 10.63
CA ASN A 898 22.50 -9.29 9.44
C ASN A 898 22.42 -10.50 8.49
N GLY A 899 23.14 -11.59 8.78
CA GLY A 899 23.14 -12.81 7.98
C GLY A 899 21.89 -13.65 8.20
N ALA A 900 21.52 -14.46 7.19
CA ALA A 900 20.46 -15.46 7.26
C ALA A 900 21.05 -16.85 7.01
N SER A 901 20.41 -17.88 7.58
CA SER A 901 20.76 -19.31 7.49
C SER A 901 20.56 -19.89 6.08
N THR A 902 21.29 -19.37 5.10
CA THR A 902 21.26 -19.76 3.69
C THR A 902 22.58 -19.43 3.01
N TRP A 903 22.95 -20.21 1.99
CA TRP A 903 24.07 -19.87 1.13
C TRP A 903 23.82 -18.53 0.44
N THR A 904 24.82 -17.66 0.47
CA THR A 904 24.76 -16.31 -0.10
C THR A 904 26.01 -16.04 -0.91
N THR A 905 25.88 -15.87 -2.22
CA THR A 905 26.96 -15.42 -3.11
C THR A 905 27.31 -13.96 -2.81
N ARG A 906 28.61 -13.66 -2.76
CA ARG A 906 29.16 -12.32 -2.55
C ARG A 906 30.29 -12.06 -3.53
N THR A 907 30.05 -11.17 -4.50
CA THR A 907 31.08 -10.60 -5.36
C THR A 907 31.54 -9.25 -4.79
N ILE A 908 32.86 -9.04 -4.74
CA ILE A 908 33.50 -7.78 -4.33
C ILE A 908 34.47 -7.31 -5.40
N ASN A 909 34.62 -6.00 -5.55
CA ASN A 909 35.79 -5.41 -6.18
C ASN A 909 36.96 -5.43 -5.18
N VAL A 910 38.16 -5.81 -5.61
CA VAL A 910 39.35 -5.92 -4.74
C VAL A 910 40.00 -4.55 -4.46
N ALA A 911 40.01 -3.67 -5.46
CA ALA A 911 40.65 -2.36 -5.42
C ALA A 911 39.95 -1.37 -4.47
N ASP A 912 38.67 -1.61 -4.14
CA ASP A 912 37.93 -0.87 -3.11
C ASP A 912 38.50 -1.08 -1.68
N PHE A 913 39.21 -2.17 -1.44
CA PHE A 913 39.71 -2.55 -0.10
C PHE A 913 41.23 -2.55 0.02
N VAL A 914 41.96 -3.07 -0.98
CA VAL A 914 43.42 -3.29 -0.94
C VAL A 914 44.08 -3.09 -2.31
N SER A 915 45.42 -3.01 -2.33
CA SER A 915 46.15 -2.83 -3.59
C SER A 915 46.18 -4.12 -4.41
N LEU A 916 45.96 -4.01 -5.73
CA LEU A 916 46.16 -5.14 -6.65
C LEU A 916 47.63 -5.55 -6.69
N THR A 917 47.94 -6.77 -6.23
CA THR A 917 49.30 -7.27 -5.99
C THR A 917 49.38 -8.78 -6.17
N SER A 918 50.60 -9.33 -6.19
CA SER A 918 50.87 -10.78 -6.21
C SER A 918 50.75 -11.48 -4.85
N THR A 919 50.17 -10.79 -3.88
CA THR A 919 50.08 -11.22 -2.47
C THR A 919 48.68 -11.07 -1.88
N VAL A 920 47.66 -10.81 -2.71
CA VAL A 920 46.28 -10.64 -2.23
C VAL A 920 45.74 -11.96 -1.67
N ARG A 921 45.10 -11.91 -0.51
CA ARG A 921 44.43 -13.07 0.14
C ARG A 921 43.12 -12.64 0.76
N ILE A 922 42.16 -13.57 0.78
CA ILE A 922 40.91 -13.46 1.54
C ILE A 922 40.93 -14.44 2.72
N ARG A 923 40.22 -14.11 3.80
CA ARG A 923 40.04 -14.99 4.95
C ARG A 923 38.66 -14.85 5.59
N PHE A 924 38.24 -15.92 6.23
CA PHE A 924 36.94 -16.09 6.88
C PHE A 924 37.18 -16.35 8.37
N VAL A 925 36.69 -15.46 9.22
CA VAL A 925 36.98 -15.38 10.65
C VAL A 925 35.69 -15.64 11.42
N ALA A 926 35.63 -16.75 12.15
CA ALA A 926 34.46 -17.22 12.89
C ALA A 926 34.78 -17.40 14.38
N SER A 927 33.96 -16.87 15.29
CA SER A 927 34.08 -17.06 16.74
C SER A 927 32.75 -16.85 17.48
N ASP A 928 32.34 -17.79 18.34
CA ASP A 928 31.48 -17.48 19.49
C ASP A 928 32.36 -16.92 20.61
N SER A 929 32.03 -15.72 21.09
CA SER A 929 32.56 -15.28 22.38
C SER A 929 31.64 -14.23 23.03
N PRO A 930 30.98 -14.55 24.17
CA PRO A 930 31.27 -15.65 25.08
C PRO A 930 30.39 -16.89 24.89
N ASN A 931 31.02 -18.07 24.67
CA ASN A 931 30.38 -19.40 24.52
C ASN A 931 28.96 -19.49 25.14
N ASN A 932 27.95 -19.23 24.31
CA ASN A 932 26.54 -19.26 24.73
C ASN A 932 25.54 -19.61 23.62
N SER A 933 26.01 -19.78 22.39
CA SER A 933 25.19 -19.95 21.20
C SER A 933 25.31 -21.36 20.63
N VAL A 934 24.49 -21.65 19.61
CA VAL A 934 24.90 -22.53 18.51
C VAL A 934 25.25 -21.65 17.32
N PHE A 935 26.50 -21.65 16.87
CA PHE A 935 26.99 -20.85 15.74
C PHE A 935 27.73 -21.71 14.72
N GLU A 936 27.33 -21.60 13.46
CA GLU A 936 27.84 -22.34 12.31
C GLU A 936 28.12 -21.44 11.09
N ALA A 937 29.19 -21.76 10.36
CA ALA A 937 29.62 -21.03 9.17
C ALA A 937 30.11 -21.97 8.06
N GLY A 938 29.78 -21.61 6.82
CA GLY A 938 30.22 -22.32 5.62
C GLY A 938 30.84 -21.38 4.60
N VAL A 939 31.80 -21.88 3.82
CA VAL A 939 32.41 -21.17 2.68
C VAL A 939 32.52 -22.13 1.52
N ASP A 940 32.14 -21.68 0.33
CA ASP A 940 32.10 -22.47 -0.89
C ASP A 940 32.43 -21.61 -2.14
N ASN A 941 32.67 -22.28 -3.28
CA ASN A 941 32.66 -21.70 -4.62
C ASN A 941 33.39 -20.33 -4.73
N VAL A 942 34.68 -20.32 -4.39
CA VAL A 942 35.50 -19.10 -4.38
C VAL A 942 36.12 -18.88 -5.76
N VAL A 943 35.76 -17.77 -6.40
CA VAL A 943 36.27 -17.38 -7.73
C VAL A 943 36.96 -16.03 -7.64
N ALA A 944 38.26 -15.99 -7.88
CA ALA A 944 39.06 -14.77 -7.98
C ALA A 944 39.40 -14.49 -9.45
N SER A 945 39.13 -13.28 -9.94
CA SER A 945 39.40 -12.90 -11.34
C SER A 945 40.02 -11.52 -11.47
N GLY A 946 41.03 -11.39 -12.33
CA GLY A 946 41.67 -10.13 -12.68
C GLY A 946 41.10 -9.58 -13.98
N PHE A 947 40.69 -8.31 -13.98
CA PHE A 947 40.33 -7.61 -15.21
C PHE A 947 41.60 -7.26 -15.99
N SER A 948 41.73 -7.83 -17.19
CA SER A 948 42.79 -7.54 -18.14
C SER A 948 42.26 -6.84 -19.39
N CYS A 949 43.18 -6.21 -20.10
CA CYS A 949 42.90 -5.41 -21.29
C CYS A 949 43.97 -5.62 -22.38
N GLU A 950 45.09 -6.27 -22.05
CA GLU A 950 45.85 -7.03 -23.05
C GLU A 950 45.04 -8.30 -23.37
N SER A 951 44.80 -8.58 -24.65
CA SER A 951 44.24 -9.86 -25.09
C SER A 951 45.16 -10.99 -24.60
N ALA A 952 44.62 -11.98 -23.89
CA ALA A 952 45.39 -13.15 -23.48
C ALA A 952 46.16 -13.72 -24.68
N ALA A 953 47.45 -14.02 -24.50
CA ALA A 953 48.32 -14.44 -25.59
C ALA A 953 47.72 -15.71 -26.22
N ALA A 954 47.21 -15.58 -27.45
CA ALA A 954 46.33 -16.58 -28.07
C ALA A 954 46.92 -17.99 -27.90
N CYS A 955 46.17 -18.87 -27.23
CA CYS A 955 46.70 -20.18 -26.85
C CYS A 955 46.70 -21.14 -28.04
N LEU A 956 47.68 -20.93 -28.91
CA LEU A 956 47.97 -21.77 -30.06
C LEU A 956 48.15 -23.22 -29.60
N GLY A 957 47.32 -24.12 -30.10
CA GLY A 957 47.31 -25.52 -29.70
C GLY A 957 46.18 -25.91 -28.73
N ASP A 958 45.49 -24.97 -28.10
CA ASP A 958 44.29 -25.22 -27.28
C ASP A 958 43.05 -25.13 -28.20
N CYS A 959 42.55 -26.28 -28.64
CA CYS A 959 41.53 -26.39 -29.69
C CYS A 959 40.09 -26.34 -29.16
N ASP A 960 39.87 -26.67 -27.88
CA ASP A 960 38.54 -26.61 -27.26
C ASP A 960 38.38 -25.44 -26.28
N ALA A 961 39.42 -24.62 -26.11
CA ALA A 961 39.50 -23.42 -25.29
C ALA A 961 39.41 -23.70 -23.77
N ASN A 962 39.97 -24.83 -23.31
CA ASN A 962 40.02 -25.19 -21.90
C ASN A 962 41.13 -24.49 -21.09
N GLY A 963 42.09 -23.82 -21.75
CA GLY A 963 43.23 -23.15 -21.11
C GLY A 963 44.48 -24.02 -20.92
N VAL A 964 44.49 -25.26 -21.43
CA VAL A 964 45.59 -26.23 -21.29
C VAL A 964 45.77 -27.04 -22.58
N VAL A 965 46.83 -26.75 -23.34
CA VAL A 965 47.25 -27.53 -24.51
C VAL A 965 47.60 -28.95 -24.08
N ASN A 966 46.80 -29.94 -24.48
CA ASN A 966 46.90 -31.32 -24.03
C ASN A 966 46.55 -32.34 -25.13
N PHE A 967 46.28 -33.59 -24.74
CA PHE A 967 45.99 -34.69 -25.68
C PHE A 967 44.61 -34.59 -26.34
N GLU A 968 43.64 -33.94 -25.69
CA GLU A 968 42.29 -33.78 -26.21
C GLU A 968 42.28 -32.76 -27.36
N ASP A 969 43.15 -31.74 -27.30
CA ASP A 969 43.39 -30.80 -28.40
C ASP A 969 44.01 -31.45 -29.64
N LEU A 970 44.97 -32.36 -29.46
CA LEU A 970 45.53 -33.13 -30.59
C LEU A 970 44.46 -34.00 -31.26
N VAL A 971 43.43 -34.42 -30.52
CA VAL A 971 42.27 -35.13 -31.07
C VAL A 971 41.32 -34.15 -31.78
N ALA A 972 41.10 -32.95 -31.23
CA ALA A 972 40.32 -31.90 -31.88
C ALA A 972 40.96 -31.40 -33.20
N MET A 973 42.28 -31.15 -33.22
CA MET A 973 43.06 -30.88 -34.43
C MET A 973 42.86 -31.96 -35.50
N LEU A 974 42.82 -33.24 -35.11
CA LEU A 974 42.59 -34.35 -36.04
C LEU A 974 41.16 -34.39 -36.61
N PHE A 975 40.18 -33.74 -35.98
CA PHE A 975 38.83 -33.56 -36.54
C PHE A 975 38.74 -32.41 -37.55
N VAL A 976 39.53 -31.34 -37.37
CA VAL A 976 39.59 -30.21 -38.32
C VAL A 976 40.71 -30.34 -39.37
N PHE A 977 41.57 -31.37 -39.27
CA PHE A 977 42.77 -31.54 -40.07
C PHE A 977 42.57 -31.34 -41.58
N GLY A 978 43.33 -30.41 -42.15
CA GLY A 978 43.26 -30.00 -43.55
C GLY A 978 42.23 -28.92 -43.86
N SER A 979 41.53 -28.36 -42.86
CA SER A 979 40.72 -27.14 -43.00
C SER A 979 41.59 -25.91 -43.22
N ASP A 980 41.01 -24.87 -43.83
CA ASP A 980 41.57 -23.52 -43.81
C ASP A 980 40.98 -22.83 -42.55
N ASP A 981 41.80 -22.55 -41.54
CA ASP A 981 41.38 -22.06 -40.21
C ASP A 981 42.36 -21.00 -39.70
N ASN A 982 41.86 -20.05 -38.90
CA ASN A 982 42.62 -19.01 -38.23
C ASN A 982 42.39 -18.98 -36.70
N GLY A 983 41.62 -19.93 -36.16
CA GLY A 983 41.45 -20.14 -34.72
C GLY A 983 42.63 -20.86 -34.06
N MET A 984 42.47 -21.23 -32.79
CA MET A 984 43.55 -21.77 -31.94
C MET A 984 44.09 -23.14 -32.40
N CYS A 985 43.35 -23.88 -33.23
CA CYS A 985 43.80 -25.11 -33.88
C CYS A 985 44.85 -24.90 -34.99
N ASN A 986 44.99 -23.69 -35.52
CA ASN A 986 46.05 -23.27 -36.45
C ASN A 986 47.25 -22.77 -35.63
N ALA A 987 47.86 -23.69 -34.88
CA ALA A 987 48.89 -23.41 -33.89
C ALA A 987 50.20 -22.85 -34.46
N ASP A 988 50.51 -23.09 -35.74
CA ASP A 988 51.68 -22.51 -36.42
C ASP A 988 51.39 -21.18 -37.16
N GLN A 989 50.11 -20.78 -37.19
CA GLN A 989 49.57 -19.58 -37.84
C GLN A 989 49.73 -19.51 -39.38
N THR A 990 49.95 -20.63 -40.07
CA THR A 990 50.01 -20.64 -41.56
C THR A 990 48.65 -20.42 -42.24
N GLY A 991 47.54 -20.58 -41.51
CA GLY A 991 46.17 -20.40 -42.01
C GLY A 991 45.49 -21.71 -42.45
N ARG A 992 46.06 -22.85 -42.05
CA ARG A 992 45.58 -24.20 -42.39
C ARG A 992 46.04 -25.17 -41.31
N VAL A 993 45.12 -25.91 -40.69
CA VAL A 993 45.51 -26.99 -39.77
C VAL A 993 46.13 -28.14 -40.57
N ASP A 994 47.42 -28.40 -40.43
CA ASP A 994 48.07 -29.62 -40.91
C ASP A 994 49.01 -30.31 -39.89
N PHE A 995 50.06 -30.97 -40.35
CA PHE A 995 50.94 -31.77 -39.50
C PHE A 995 51.90 -30.90 -38.69
N ASP A 996 52.28 -29.73 -39.21
CA ASP A 996 53.19 -28.83 -38.49
C ASP A 996 52.48 -28.12 -37.31
N ASP A 997 51.14 -27.98 -37.32
CA ASP A 997 50.34 -27.60 -36.14
C ASP A 997 50.34 -28.66 -35.05
N LEU A 998 50.11 -29.93 -35.39
CA LEU A 998 50.17 -31.05 -34.43
C LEU A 998 51.55 -31.16 -33.77
N VAL A 999 52.62 -30.84 -34.52
CA VAL A 999 53.98 -30.75 -33.99
C VAL A 999 54.14 -29.51 -33.09
N THR A 1000 53.54 -28.38 -33.45
CA THR A 1000 53.61 -27.12 -32.69
C THR A 1000 52.85 -27.22 -31.36
N ALA A 1001 51.64 -27.76 -31.35
CA ALA A 1001 50.89 -28.07 -30.13
C ALA A 1001 51.67 -28.98 -29.18
N LEU A 1002 52.34 -30.02 -29.70
CA LEU A 1002 53.23 -30.89 -28.90
C LEU A 1002 54.45 -30.17 -28.28
N PHE A 1003 54.82 -28.98 -28.77
CA PHE A 1003 55.82 -28.11 -28.13
C PHE A 1003 55.21 -27.10 -27.13
N LEU A 1004 53.90 -26.87 -27.19
CA LEU A 1004 53.15 -25.95 -26.33
C LEU A 1004 52.40 -26.67 -25.19
N PHE A 1005 52.46 -28.01 -25.15
CA PHE A 1005 51.87 -28.89 -24.13
C PHE A 1005 52.05 -28.41 -22.68
N GLY A 1006 50.93 -28.06 -22.04
CA GLY A 1006 50.88 -27.44 -20.71
C GLY A 1006 49.78 -26.37 -20.60
N PRO A 1007 49.64 -25.71 -19.44
CA PRO A 1007 48.76 -24.56 -19.29
C PRO A 1007 49.23 -23.42 -20.21
N CYS A 1008 48.28 -22.66 -20.75
CA CYS A 1008 48.54 -21.53 -21.62
C CYS A 1008 49.47 -20.48 -20.96
N PRO A 1009 50.34 -19.80 -21.71
CA PRO A 1009 51.11 -18.68 -21.19
C PRO A 1009 50.19 -17.55 -20.70
N LYS A 1010 50.47 -17.03 -19.50
CA LYS A 1010 50.00 -15.71 -19.06
C LYS A 1010 50.86 -14.62 -19.69
#